data_AF-A0A9W8M9D8-F1
#
_entry.id   AF-A0A9W8M9D8-F1
#
_cell.length_a   1.000
_cell.length_b   1.000
_cell.length_c   1.000
_cell.angle_alpha   90.00
_cell.angle_beta   90.00
_cell.angle_gamma   90.00
#
_symmetry.space_group_name_H-M   'P 1'
#
loop_
_entity.id
_entity.type
_entity.pdbx_description
1 polymer ?
#
loop_
_entity_poly.entity_id
_entity_poly.type
_entity_poly.pdbx_seq_one_letter_code
_entity_poly.pdbx_strand_id
1 'polypeptide(L)'
;MVLLNVLVYSGPGIGPNAYAYLIRTLRQFLSHRYAIIPVEPETLRKEPWESKAAMLVMPGGRDLPYVASMNGEINQRIKKWVQNGGRYLGFCAGGYYGSGRCEFEPGTSMEVVGDRELALFPGTCLGCAYPGYNYKTEDGARAAEVMVDRSAFGVSESTWKDDPDKVRIYYNGGGYFLTDGFLGKQPVENNDVAVLVRYASDVSDPRDRSKRVANAPAIVSCKVGSGMAVLSGLHPEYAWDFLAPSSYTQPYNQQLVPHLRSHDAYRRRLLGAIFAHMRIDVNSDALLDEVASEHSMRIPAATPTFIAPARVSGVAAVSATMYALNSVATIRGEIQVAGVSDMVLQDAEDIHITNACPGDECRRVPRKYQQAVFAPLSPNAAAIRDGALLTDSGNVDRSHSMLVICTQDTLPGAQETPRFDMKLAIKYMQEVKAHTAGSWLMYSDTTGSTQTFLERNTKLQALLPNGTVNVATIQLAGRGRGRNAWVSPVGCLQFTMLLRHPNLKQAPVVMLQYLIALAVVESVKAQPGYEAIPLRLKWPNDLYAELPSSDTNADSSDSSDGSETSFVKIGGVLVSSSFKANEFTLLFGCGVNVANPIPTTSINKLIHQHNLRTGSKLAPISMEKALALITAKFEEFYRQFLLHGFEPFLKLYYGNWLHTGQAVTLVDQGRERAKITGLCPTAGLLQVRSIDNPGRAYNLQPDGNSFDMLQGLISRKV
;
A
#
# COMPACT_ATOMS: atom_id res chain seq x y z
N MET A 1 -8.52 -16.40 -20.72
CA MET A 1 -9.08 -16.99 -19.48
C MET A 1 -9.91 -15.91 -18.82
N VAL A 2 -11.22 -16.10 -18.61
CA VAL A 2 -12.10 -15.04 -18.07
C VAL A 2 -11.68 -14.73 -16.63
N LEU A 3 -11.37 -13.46 -16.32
CA LEU A 3 -11.11 -12.98 -14.97
C LEU A 3 -12.39 -13.14 -14.15
N LEU A 4 -12.27 -13.70 -12.95
CA LEU A 4 -13.39 -13.86 -12.03
C LEU A 4 -13.28 -12.81 -10.92
N ASN A 5 -14.40 -12.22 -10.52
CA ASN A 5 -14.42 -11.16 -9.52
C ASN A 5 -14.51 -11.75 -8.11
N VAL A 6 -13.60 -11.36 -7.23
CA VAL A 6 -13.78 -11.50 -5.79
C VAL A 6 -14.35 -10.20 -5.27
N LEU A 7 -15.64 -10.23 -4.93
CA LEU A 7 -16.36 -9.08 -4.44
C LEU A 7 -16.10 -8.92 -2.95
N VAL A 8 -15.72 -7.73 -2.51
CA VAL A 8 -15.50 -7.43 -1.09
C VAL A 8 -16.46 -6.34 -0.68
N TYR A 9 -17.33 -6.66 0.28
CA TYR A 9 -18.30 -5.69 0.77
C TYR A 9 -17.58 -4.46 1.37
N SER A 10 -17.97 -3.26 0.93
CA SER A 10 -17.40 -1.97 1.34
C SER A 10 -18.43 -1.01 1.96
N GLY A 11 -19.63 -1.49 2.29
CA GLY A 11 -20.74 -0.68 2.81
C GLY A 11 -20.77 -0.47 4.33
N PRO A 12 -21.90 0.03 4.87
CA PRO A 12 -22.06 0.27 6.30
C PRO A 12 -21.84 -0.99 7.15
N GLY A 13 -21.19 -0.82 8.30
CA GLY A 13 -20.95 -1.89 9.29
C GLY A 13 -19.51 -2.34 9.40
N ILE A 14 -18.68 -2.10 8.40
CA ILE A 14 -17.30 -2.61 8.40
C ILE A 14 -16.43 -1.92 9.46
N GLY A 15 -15.57 -2.69 10.12
CA GLY A 15 -14.58 -2.16 11.06
C GLY A 15 -13.53 -1.27 10.37
N PRO A 16 -13.01 -0.20 11.03
CA PRO A 16 -12.10 0.77 10.42
C PRO A 16 -10.88 0.16 9.72
N ASN A 17 -10.31 -0.91 10.29
CA ASN A 17 -9.14 -1.60 9.75
C ASN A 17 -9.47 -2.91 9.02
N ALA A 18 -10.65 -3.49 9.27
CA ALA A 18 -11.04 -4.80 8.76
C ALA A 18 -11.04 -4.85 7.23
N TYR A 19 -11.55 -3.81 6.58
CA TYR A 19 -11.55 -3.71 5.13
C TYR A 19 -10.12 -3.65 4.56
N ALA A 20 -9.27 -2.78 5.10
CA ALA A 20 -7.92 -2.56 4.60
C ALA A 20 -7.05 -3.81 4.73
N TYR A 21 -7.13 -4.50 5.87
CA TYR A 21 -6.40 -5.74 6.12
C TYR A 21 -6.88 -6.87 5.21
N LEU A 22 -8.19 -7.02 5.07
CA LEU A 22 -8.75 -8.05 4.19
C LEU A 22 -8.33 -7.83 2.73
N ILE A 23 -8.40 -6.60 2.21
CA ILE A 23 -7.96 -6.31 0.84
C ILE A 23 -6.47 -6.62 0.66
N ARG A 24 -5.63 -6.28 1.65
CA ARG A 24 -4.20 -6.60 1.62
C ARG A 24 -3.97 -8.11 1.59
N THR A 25 -4.66 -8.87 2.43
CA THR A 25 -4.58 -10.33 2.48
C THR A 25 -5.06 -10.97 1.19
N LEU A 26 -6.21 -10.57 0.65
CA LEU A 26 -6.72 -11.13 -0.61
C LEU A 26 -5.74 -10.87 -1.77
N ARG A 27 -5.12 -9.70 -1.84
CA ARG A 27 -4.11 -9.38 -2.85
C ARG A 27 -2.82 -10.19 -2.71
N GLN A 28 -2.47 -10.59 -1.49
CA GLN A 28 -1.32 -11.46 -1.24
C GLN A 28 -1.62 -12.90 -1.66
N PHE A 29 -2.82 -13.40 -1.35
CA PHE A 29 -3.17 -14.81 -1.51
C PHE A 29 -3.74 -15.18 -2.87
N LEU A 30 -4.59 -14.35 -3.47
CA LEU A 30 -5.33 -14.76 -4.66
C LEU A 30 -4.46 -14.68 -5.91
N SER A 31 -4.61 -15.68 -6.78
CA SER A 31 -3.94 -15.68 -8.08
C SER A 31 -4.41 -14.52 -8.97
N HIS A 32 -3.62 -14.19 -9.98
CA HIS A 32 -3.89 -13.15 -10.98
C HIS A 32 -5.19 -13.36 -11.79
N ARG A 33 -5.86 -14.51 -11.62
CA ARG A 33 -7.18 -14.82 -12.19
C ARG A 33 -8.32 -14.07 -11.49
N TYR A 34 -8.09 -13.54 -10.30
CA TYR A 34 -9.12 -12.88 -9.50
C TYR A 34 -8.92 -11.36 -9.42
N ALA A 35 -9.95 -10.61 -9.83
CA ALA A 35 -10.01 -9.17 -9.60
C ALA A 35 -10.74 -8.89 -8.28
N ILE A 36 -10.13 -8.11 -7.39
CA ILE A 36 -10.73 -7.77 -6.08
C ILE A 36 -11.50 -6.46 -6.22
N ILE A 37 -12.83 -6.54 -6.13
CA ILE A 37 -13.74 -5.44 -6.44
C ILE A 37 -14.50 -5.02 -5.17
N PRO A 38 -14.37 -3.77 -4.69
CA PRO A 38 -15.27 -3.24 -3.67
C PRO A 38 -16.71 -3.22 -4.16
N VAL A 39 -17.65 -3.66 -3.32
CA VAL A 39 -19.08 -3.58 -3.62
C VAL A 39 -19.86 -2.96 -2.48
N GLU A 40 -20.68 -1.98 -2.80
CA GLU A 40 -21.64 -1.38 -1.88
C GLU A 40 -23.00 -2.10 -1.97
N PRO A 41 -23.90 -1.96 -0.98
CA PRO A 41 -25.24 -2.56 -1.02
C PRO A 41 -25.97 -2.28 -2.32
N GLU A 42 -25.86 -1.06 -2.87
CA GLU A 42 -26.54 -0.68 -4.09
C GLU A 42 -26.01 -1.42 -5.33
N THR A 43 -24.70 -1.68 -5.39
CA THR A 43 -24.09 -2.52 -6.43
C THR A 43 -24.66 -3.93 -6.35
N LEU A 44 -24.76 -4.49 -5.14
CA LEU A 44 -25.31 -5.84 -4.95
C LEU A 44 -26.82 -5.91 -5.25
N ARG A 45 -27.53 -4.79 -5.14
CA ARG A 45 -28.96 -4.66 -5.44
C ARG A 45 -29.25 -4.52 -6.92
N LYS A 46 -28.44 -3.78 -7.68
CA LYS A 46 -28.78 -3.37 -9.07
C LYS A 46 -27.91 -4.00 -10.15
N GLU A 47 -26.63 -4.23 -9.91
CA GLU A 47 -25.70 -4.66 -10.97
C GLU A 47 -25.74 -6.18 -11.18
N PRO A 48 -25.44 -6.71 -12.38
CA PRO A 48 -25.48 -8.15 -12.70
C PRO A 48 -24.20 -8.89 -12.28
N TRP A 49 -23.82 -8.77 -11.00
CA TRP A 49 -22.53 -9.23 -10.48
C TRP A 49 -22.39 -10.77 -10.39
N GLU A 50 -23.49 -11.51 -10.28
CA GLU A 50 -23.54 -12.97 -10.04
C GLU A 50 -22.78 -13.77 -11.09
N SER A 51 -22.83 -13.31 -12.35
CA SER A 51 -22.29 -14.01 -13.51
C SER A 51 -20.75 -14.02 -13.57
N LYS A 52 -20.11 -13.01 -12.98
CA LYS A 52 -18.64 -12.85 -12.97
C LYS A 52 -18.03 -13.10 -11.59
N ALA A 53 -18.83 -13.19 -10.54
CA ALA A 53 -18.34 -13.37 -9.18
C ALA A 53 -17.79 -14.80 -8.97
N ALA A 54 -16.54 -14.91 -8.54
CA ALA A 54 -15.96 -16.13 -7.99
C ALA A 54 -16.29 -16.30 -6.51
N MET A 55 -16.31 -15.21 -5.74
CA MET A 55 -16.51 -15.23 -4.29
C MET A 55 -17.03 -13.87 -3.80
N LEU A 56 -17.92 -13.85 -2.82
CA LEU A 56 -18.31 -12.66 -2.06
C LEU A 56 -17.72 -12.76 -0.65
N VAL A 57 -16.96 -11.74 -0.24
CA VAL A 57 -16.30 -11.68 1.06
C VAL A 57 -16.90 -10.57 1.91
N MET A 58 -17.35 -10.93 3.11
CA MET A 58 -17.95 -10.05 4.10
C MET A 58 -16.96 -9.82 5.27
N PRO A 59 -16.40 -8.60 5.43
CA PRO A 59 -15.43 -8.31 6.48
C PRO A 59 -16.02 -8.30 7.91
N GLY A 60 -15.13 -8.29 8.90
CA GLY A 60 -15.50 -8.03 10.30
C GLY A 60 -15.96 -6.58 10.55
N GLY A 61 -16.67 -6.37 11.66
CA GLY A 61 -17.27 -5.08 11.99
C GLY A 61 -18.46 -5.20 12.94
N ARG A 62 -19.54 -4.47 12.63
CA ARG A 62 -20.83 -4.50 13.33
C ARG A 62 -21.88 -5.15 12.45
N ASP A 63 -22.62 -6.09 13.04
CA ASP A 63 -23.60 -6.92 12.32
C ASP A 63 -24.91 -6.16 11.98
N LEU A 64 -25.50 -5.40 12.90
CA LEU A 64 -26.78 -4.70 12.65
C LEU A 64 -26.78 -3.76 11.43
N PRO A 65 -25.70 -3.01 11.12
CA PRO A 65 -25.64 -2.26 9.87
C PRO A 65 -25.70 -3.12 8.60
N TYR A 66 -25.21 -4.36 8.62
CA TYR A 66 -25.38 -5.29 7.51
C TYR A 66 -26.86 -5.64 7.36
N VAL A 67 -27.54 -6.00 8.46
CA VAL A 67 -28.99 -6.26 8.49
C VAL A 67 -29.78 -5.09 7.91
N ALA A 68 -29.47 -3.85 8.34
CA ALA A 68 -30.18 -2.65 7.88
C ALA A 68 -29.99 -2.35 6.38
N SER A 69 -28.83 -2.68 5.81
CA SER A 69 -28.49 -2.32 4.42
C SER A 69 -28.74 -3.41 3.40
N MET A 70 -28.76 -4.68 3.83
CA MET A 70 -28.70 -5.85 2.96
C MET A 70 -29.96 -6.74 3.02
N ASN A 71 -30.85 -6.57 4.01
CA ASN A 71 -32.10 -7.32 4.08
C ASN A 71 -33.02 -7.05 2.88
N GLY A 72 -33.82 -8.06 2.52
CA GLY A 72 -34.72 -8.10 1.38
C GLY A 72 -34.01 -8.60 0.11
N GLU A 73 -34.09 -7.80 -0.96
CA GLU A 73 -33.67 -8.21 -2.30
C GLU A 73 -32.22 -8.69 -2.38
N ILE A 74 -31.29 -8.00 -1.71
CA ILE A 74 -29.86 -8.34 -1.79
C ILE A 74 -29.61 -9.75 -1.20
N ASN A 75 -30.17 -10.06 -0.03
CA ASN A 75 -30.06 -11.39 0.57
C ASN A 75 -30.65 -12.49 -0.30
N GLN A 76 -31.78 -12.23 -0.95
CA GLN A 76 -32.38 -13.18 -1.89
C GLN A 76 -31.45 -13.47 -3.07
N ARG A 77 -30.81 -12.42 -3.63
CA ARG A 77 -29.83 -12.55 -4.71
C ARG A 77 -28.58 -13.33 -4.26
N ILE A 78 -28.01 -13.00 -3.11
CA ILE A 78 -26.84 -13.71 -2.55
C ILE A 78 -27.18 -15.19 -2.31
N LYS A 79 -28.29 -15.49 -1.62
CA LYS A 79 -28.73 -16.88 -1.39
C LYS A 79 -28.85 -17.66 -2.69
N LYS A 80 -29.58 -17.10 -3.67
CA LYS A 80 -29.79 -17.75 -4.97
C LYS A 80 -28.47 -17.98 -5.70
N TRP A 81 -27.56 -17.02 -5.66
CA TRP A 81 -26.24 -17.15 -6.27
C TRP A 81 -25.40 -18.24 -5.61
N VAL A 82 -25.34 -18.30 -4.28
CA VAL A 82 -24.62 -19.36 -3.55
C VAL A 82 -25.25 -20.73 -3.84
N GLN A 83 -26.59 -20.85 -3.80
CA GLN A 83 -27.30 -22.09 -4.17
C GLN A 83 -26.92 -22.62 -5.55
N ASN A 84 -26.61 -21.71 -6.49
CA ASN A 84 -26.22 -22.03 -7.87
C ASN A 84 -24.70 -22.20 -8.08
N GLY A 85 -23.91 -22.35 -7.02
CA GLY A 85 -22.46 -22.60 -7.11
C GLY A 85 -21.57 -21.44 -6.68
N GLY A 86 -22.15 -20.33 -6.24
CA GLY A 86 -21.42 -19.19 -5.66
C GLY A 86 -20.71 -19.54 -4.35
N ARG A 87 -19.77 -18.69 -3.95
CA ARG A 87 -18.99 -18.85 -2.71
C ARG A 87 -19.09 -17.63 -1.81
N TYR A 88 -19.44 -17.85 -0.55
CA TYR A 88 -19.50 -16.81 0.48
C TYR A 88 -18.41 -17.02 1.53
N LEU A 89 -17.69 -15.96 1.89
CA LEU A 89 -16.70 -15.98 2.97
C LEU A 89 -16.99 -14.85 3.96
N GLY A 90 -17.28 -15.17 5.21
CA GLY A 90 -17.58 -14.20 6.26
C GLY A 90 -16.62 -14.26 7.43
N PHE A 91 -16.03 -13.12 7.79
CA PHE A 91 -15.16 -12.99 8.97
C PHE A 91 -15.84 -12.19 10.09
N CYS A 92 -15.79 -12.69 11.33
CA CYS A 92 -16.40 -12.07 12.51
C CYS A 92 -17.87 -11.66 12.23
N ALA A 93 -18.21 -10.37 12.27
CA ALA A 93 -19.56 -9.88 11.93
C ALA A 93 -20.07 -10.35 10.57
N GLY A 94 -19.20 -10.50 9.56
CA GLY A 94 -19.59 -11.09 8.27
C GLY A 94 -19.90 -12.59 8.37
N GLY A 95 -19.28 -13.30 9.32
CA GLY A 95 -19.63 -14.69 9.66
C GLY A 95 -20.97 -14.78 10.39
N TYR A 96 -21.21 -13.88 11.36
CA TYR A 96 -22.47 -13.83 12.12
C TYR A 96 -23.65 -13.55 11.22
N TYR A 97 -23.46 -12.60 10.30
CA TYR A 97 -24.47 -12.20 9.33
C TYR A 97 -24.90 -13.36 8.42
N GLY A 98 -23.98 -14.27 8.09
CA GLY A 98 -24.26 -15.46 7.29
C GLY A 98 -24.92 -16.62 8.06
N SER A 99 -25.06 -16.51 9.39
CA SER A 99 -25.73 -17.51 10.23
C SER A 99 -27.25 -17.39 10.15
N GLY A 100 -28.01 -18.36 10.67
CA GLY A 100 -29.48 -18.31 10.72
C GLY A 100 -29.94 -17.43 11.87
N ARG A 101 -29.18 -17.45 12.96
CA ARG A 101 -29.39 -16.62 14.13
C ARG A 101 -28.05 -16.15 14.70
N CYS A 102 -28.05 -14.96 15.29
CA CYS A 102 -26.92 -14.43 16.04
C CYS A 102 -27.38 -14.10 17.46
N GLU A 103 -26.60 -14.53 18.44
CA GLU A 103 -26.77 -14.23 19.86
C GLU A 103 -25.43 -13.70 20.40
N PHE A 104 -25.26 -12.38 20.30
CA PHE A 104 -24.05 -11.69 20.73
C PHE A 104 -24.31 -10.89 22.00
N GLU A 105 -23.57 -11.19 23.07
CA GLU A 105 -23.67 -10.55 24.40
C GLU A 105 -25.12 -10.27 24.89
N PRO A 106 -26.01 -11.28 24.97
CA PRO A 106 -27.39 -11.09 25.44
C PRO A 106 -27.46 -10.45 26.83
N GLY A 107 -28.38 -9.51 27.02
CA GLY A 107 -28.59 -8.79 28.28
C GLY A 107 -27.56 -7.71 28.60
N THR A 108 -26.67 -7.39 27.67
CA THR A 108 -25.65 -6.34 27.83
C THR A 108 -25.94 -5.12 26.94
N SER A 109 -25.17 -4.04 27.12
CA SER A 109 -25.22 -2.87 26.23
C SER A 109 -24.72 -3.14 24.79
N MET A 110 -24.10 -4.30 24.55
CA MET A 110 -23.59 -4.75 23.24
C MET A 110 -24.48 -5.81 22.60
N GLU A 111 -25.68 -6.04 23.13
CA GLU A 111 -26.59 -7.08 22.67
C GLU A 111 -26.87 -6.98 21.15
N VAL A 112 -26.63 -8.09 20.45
CA VAL A 112 -27.08 -8.30 19.09
C VAL A 112 -27.71 -9.69 19.03
N VAL A 113 -29.02 -9.75 19.29
CA VAL A 113 -29.82 -10.98 19.29
C VAL A 113 -30.88 -10.91 18.21
N GLY A 114 -30.97 -11.95 17.39
CA GLY A 114 -32.08 -12.11 16.45
C GLY A 114 -31.74 -13.00 15.26
N ASP A 115 -32.72 -13.21 14.41
CA ASP A 115 -32.56 -14.01 13.20
C ASP A 115 -31.88 -13.21 12.09
N ARG A 116 -31.23 -13.90 11.17
CA ARG A 116 -30.58 -13.29 10.01
C ARG A 116 -31.21 -13.86 8.75
N GLU A 117 -31.68 -12.96 7.90
CA GLU A 117 -32.35 -13.37 6.66
C GLU A 117 -31.40 -14.15 5.75
N LEU A 118 -30.09 -13.86 5.73
CA LEU A 118 -29.13 -14.51 4.83
C LEU A 118 -28.94 -16.01 5.10
N ALA A 119 -28.93 -16.46 6.36
CA ALA A 119 -29.04 -17.87 6.78
C ALA A 119 -28.36 -18.93 5.88
N LEU A 120 -27.11 -18.69 5.46
CA LEU A 120 -26.33 -19.65 4.66
C LEU A 120 -25.84 -20.81 5.53
N PHE A 121 -25.57 -20.53 6.81
CA PHE A 121 -25.48 -21.52 7.87
C PHE A 121 -26.81 -21.51 8.65
N PRO A 122 -27.52 -22.64 8.78
CA PRO A 122 -28.84 -22.65 9.43
C PRO A 122 -28.78 -22.48 10.96
N GLY A 123 -27.61 -22.70 11.56
CA GLY A 123 -27.44 -22.67 13.01
C GLY A 123 -27.27 -21.27 13.60
N THR A 124 -26.92 -21.25 14.87
CA THR A 124 -26.76 -20.04 15.67
C THR A 124 -25.27 -19.72 15.85
N CYS A 125 -24.89 -18.47 15.60
CA CYS A 125 -23.62 -17.94 16.07
C CYS A 125 -23.77 -17.35 17.47
N LEU A 126 -22.98 -17.83 18.41
CA LEU A 126 -22.92 -17.37 19.80
C LEU A 126 -21.64 -16.57 20.02
N GLY A 127 -21.76 -15.32 20.47
CA GLY A 127 -20.60 -14.46 20.69
C GLY A 127 -20.73 -13.45 21.84
N CYS A 128 -19.64 -12.81 22.27
CA CYS A 128 -18.29 -13.20 21.90
C CYS A 128 -17.83 -14.44 22.69
N ALA A 129 -16.94 -15.25 22.09
CA ALA A 129 -16.49 -16.52 22.63
C ALA A 129 -15.74 -16.35 23.98
N TYR A 130 -14.90 -15.33 24.06
CA TYR A 130 -14.17 -14.94 25.28
C TYR A 130 -14.69 -13.60 25.82
N PRO A 131 -14.98 -13.47 27.12
CA PRO A 131 -15.50 -12.23 27.68
C PRO A 131 -14.46 -11.09 27.62
N GLY A 132 -14.95 -9.85 27.74
CA GLY A 132 -14.12 -8.64 27.79
C GLY A 132 -13.96 -7.89 26.47
N TYR A 133 -14.73 -8.26 25.43
CA TYR A 133 -14.79 -7.50 24.18
C TYR A 133 -15.46 -6.14 24.37
N ASN A 134 -14.99 -5.11 23.66
CA ASN A 134 -15.65 -3.80 23.61
C ASN A 134 -15.49 -3.17 22.21
N TYR A 135 -16.56 -2.54 21.72
CA TYR A 135 -16.55 -1.92 20.40
C TYR A 135 -15.62 -0.71 20.33
N LYS A 136 -14.91 -0.57 19.21
CA LYS A 136 -13.96 0.53 18.92
C LYS A 136 -12.73 0.55 19.84
N THR A 137 -12.56 -0.45 20.69
CA THR A 137 -11.33 -0.71 21.42
C THR A 137 -10.75 -2.06 20.98
N GLU A 138 -9.58 -2.40 21.50
CA GLU A 138 -8.93 -3.70 21.29
C GLU A 138 -9.06 -4.58 22.55
N ASP A 139 -9.97 -4.22 23.44
CA ASP A 139 -10.24 -5.00 24.65
C ASP A 139 -10.76 -6.39 24.26
N GLY A 140 -10.20 -7.42 24.89
CA GLY A 140 -10.54 -8.81 24.60
C GLY A 140 -9.76 -9.44 23.43
N ALA A 141 -8.97 -8.65 22.68
CA ALA A 141 -8.11 -9.15 21.61
C ALA A 141 -7.06 -10.14 22.13
N ARG A 142 -6.85 -11.26 21.43
CA ARG A 142 -5.90 -12.31 21.84
C ARG A 142 -5.42 -13.19 20.70
N ALA A 143 -4.36 -13.95 20.95
CA ALA A 143 -3.88 -15.03 20.09
C ALA A 143 -4.62 -16.30 20.53
N ALA A 144 -5.78 -16.56 19.93
CA ALA A 144 -6.59 -17.72 20.26
C ALA A 144 -5.92 -18.99 19.76
N GLU A 145 -5.73 -19.97 20.65
CA GLU A 145 -5.28 -21.30 20.27
C GLU A 145 -6.44 -22.07 19.64
N VAL A 146 -6.17 -22.68 18.49
CA VAL A 146 -7.18 -23.39 17.70
C VAL A 146 -6.63 -24.72 17.21
N MET A 147 -7.53 -25.69 17.06
CA MET A 147 -7.25 -26.99 16.45
C MET A 147 -7.86 -27.01 15.05
N VAL A 148 -7.04 -27.30 14.05
CA VAL A 148 -7.45 -27.36 12.64
C VAL A 148 -7.85 -28.79 12.32
N ASP A 149 -9.07 -28.99 11.79
CA ASP A 149 -9.49 -30.29 11.28
C ASP A 149 -8.93 -30.48 9.86
N ARG A 150 -7.69 -30.99 9.79
CA ARG A 150 -6.93 -31.14 8.54
C ARG A 150 -7.64 -32.04 7.53
N SER A 151 -8.44 -32.99 8.01
CA SER A 151 -9.19 -33.94 7.17
C SER A 151 -10.33 -33.25 6.40
N ALA A 152 -10.80 -32.09 6.86
CA ALA A 152 -11.93 -31.38 6.28
C ALA A 152 -11.60 -30.57 5.01
N PHE A 153 -10.31 -30.33 4.70
CA PHE A 153 -9.87 -29.40 3.65
C PHE A 153 -9.58 -30.02 2.28
N GLY A 154 -9.58 -31.35 2.14
CA GLY A 154 -9.31 -32.04 0.86
C GLY A 154 -7.95 -31.73 0.21
N VAL A 155 -7.00 -31.19 0.98
CA VAL A 155 -5.62 -30.89 0.57
C VAL A 155 -4.67 -32.01 1.01
N SER A 156 -3.50 -32.12 0.37
CA SER A 156 -2.50 -33.15 0.69
C SER A 156 -2.06 -33.08 2.15
N GLU A 157 -1.83 -34.23 2.81
CA GLU A 157 -1.26 -34.28 4.16
C GLU A 157 0.08 -33.56 4.26
N SER A 158 0.84 -33.51 3.15
CA SER A 158 2.11 -32.76 3.07
C SER A 158 1.95 -31.26 3.31
N THR A 159 0.76 -30.69 3.08
CA THR A 159 0.47 -29.27 3.38
C THR A 159 0.61 -28.97 4.87
N TRP A 160 0.41 -29.98 5.73
CA TRP A 160 0.39 -29.83 7.20
C TRP A 160 1.60 -30.45 7.89
N LYS A 161 2.61 -30.90 7.12
CA LYS A 161 3.70 -31.75 7.61
C LYS A 161 4.46 -31.16 8.81
N ASP A 162 4.60 -29.84 8.85
CA ASP A 162 5.34 -29.11 9.88
C ASP A 162 4.42 -28.30 10.82
N ASP A 163 3.10 -28.46 10.71
CA ASP A 163 2.14 -27.71 11.53
C ASP A 163 2.01 -28.32 12.93
N PRO A 164 2.01 -27.48 14.00
CA PRO A 164 1.71 -27.94 15.34
C PRO A 164 0.23 -28.37 15.46
N ASP A 165 -0.07 -29.15 16.50
CA ASP A 165 -1.44 -29.56 16.81
C ASP A 165 -2.36 -28.37 17.12
N LYS A 166 -1.78 -27.30 17.68
CA LYS A 166 -2.48 -26.06 18.01
C LYS A 166 -1.84 -24.89 17.27
N VAL A 167 -2.67 -24.13 16.57
CA VAL A 167 -2.27 -22.91 15.86
C VAL A 167 -2.80 -21.70 16.60
N ARG A 168 -2.08 -20.57 16.57
CA ARG A 168 -2.56 -19.31 17.15
C ARG A 168 -3.03 -18.35 16.07
N ILE A 169 -4.28 -17.93 16.18
CA ILE A 169 -4.94 -17.02 15.24
C ILE A 169 -5.42 -15.77 15.98
N TYR A 170 -5.35 -14.61 15.34
CA TYR A 170 -5.88 -13.37 15.93
C TYR A 170 -7.39 -13.50 16.13
N TYR A 171 -7.83 -13.10 17.33
CA TYR A 171 -9.21 -13.06 17.74
C TYR A 171 -9.50 -11.68 18.32
N ASN A 172 -10.62 -11.08 17.90
CA ASN A 172 -11.18 -9.91 18.55
C ASN A 172 -12.71 -9.90 18.40
N GLY A 173 -13.43 -10.16 19.49
CA GLY A 173 -14.90 -10.14 19.49
C GLY A 173 -15.58 -11.25 18.67
N GLY A 174 -14.83 -12.30 18.33
CA GLY A 174 -15.27 -13.49 17.60
C GLY A 174 -16.36 -14.34 18.29
N GLY A 175 -17.18 -15.08 17.53
CA GLY A 175 -18.15 -16.04 18.05
C GLY A 175 -17.81 -17.49 17.69
N TYR A 176 -18.68 -18.43 18.06
CA TYR A 176 -18.63 -19.82 17.64
C TYR A 176 -19.99 -20.28 17.10
N PHE A 177 -20.00 -21.31 16.26
CA PHE A 177 -21.16 -21.71 15.48
C PHE A 177 -21.74 -23.03 15.98
N LEU A 178 -23.04 -23.06 16.32
CA LEU A 178 -23.74 -24.25 16.78
C LEU A 178 -24.89 -24.63 15.85
N THR A 179 -24.98 -25.91 15.52
CA THR A 179 -26.19 -26.52 14.94
C THR A 179 -27.00 -27.21 16.03
N ASP A 180 -28.29 -27.42 15.78
CA ASP A 180 -29.15 -28.22 16.65
C ASP A 180 -28.58 -29.65 16.72
N GLY A 181 -27.98 -30.01 17.87
CA GLY A 181 -27.28 -31.28 18.10
C GLY A 181 -25.88 -31.17 18.72
N PHE A 182 -25.28 -29.98 18.78
CA PHE A 182 -23.94 -29.82 19.37
C PHE A 182 -23.97 -29.79 20.91
N LEU A 183 -23.70 -30.93 21.57
CA LEU A 183 -23.59 -31.09 23.03
C LEU A 183 -22.14 -31.08 23.56
N GLY A 184 -21.19 -30.47 22.83
CA GLY A 184 -19.78 -30.38 23.25
C GLY A 184 -18.97 -31.68 23.16
N LYS A 185 -19.55 -32.76 22.61
CA LYS A 185 -18.85 -34.02 22.29
C LYS A 185 -19.29 -34.48 20.90
N GLN A 186 -18.52 -34.03 19.89
CA GLN A 186 -18.72 -34.24 18.45
C GLN A 186 -20.04 -33.66 17.91
N PRO A 187 -20.04 -32.93 16.78
CA PRO A 187 -21.27 -32.57 16.10
C PRO A 187 -22.01 -33.85 15.69
N VAL A 188 -23.34 -33.85 15.80
CA VAL A 188 -24.14 -34.73 14.95
C VAL A 188 -23.82 -34.31 13.51
N GLU A 189 -23.27 -35.21 12.72
CA GLU A 189 -22.98 -34.98 11.31
C GLU A 189 -24.29 -34.61 10.61
N ASN A 190 -24.48 -33.31 10.39
CA ASN A 190 -25.42 -32.85 9.39
C ASN A 190 -24.63 -32.80 8.08
N ASN A 191 -25.05 -33.56 7.07
CA ASN A 191 -24.32 -33.76 5.81
C ASN A 191 -23.89 -32.45 5.10
N ASP A 192 -24.48 -31.31 5.47
CA ASP A 192 -24.24 -30.01 4.86
C ASP A 192 -23.34 -29.06 5.67
N VAL A 193 -22.91 -29.40 6.90
CA VAL A 193 -22.02 -28.52 7.72
C VAL A 193 -20.78 -29.27 8.21
N ALA A 194 -19.61 -28.81 7.80
CA ALA A 194 -18.31 -29.28 8.27
C ALA A 194 -17.65 -28.27 9.21
N VAL A 195 -17.05 -28.74 10.31
CA VAL A 195 -16.24 -27.89 11.19
C VAL A 195 -14.80 -27.91 10.70
N LEU A 196 -14.27 -26.75 10.33
CA LEU A 196 -12.90 -26.61 9.83
C LEU A 196 -11.89 -26.35 10.95
N VAL A 197 -12.29 -25.55 11.95
CA VAL A 197 -11.43 -25.12 13.05
C VAL A 197 -12.22 -25.05 14.34
N ARG A 198 -11.62 -25.50 15.45
CA ARG A 198 -12.17 -25.43 16.81
C ARG A 198 -11.32 -24.58 17.71
N TYR A 199 -11.93 -23.89 18.68
CA TYR A 199 -11.18 -23.30 19.79
C TYR A 199 -10.54 -24.43 20.62
N ALA A 200 -9.23 -24.33 20.86
CA ALA A 200 -8.48 -25.32 21.63
C ALA A 200 -8.66 -25.16 23.14
N SER A 201 -8.97 -23.93 23.58
CA SER A 201 -9.32 -23.60 24.96
C SER A 201 -10.82 -23.41 25.08
N ASP A 202 -11.38 -23.81 26.23
CA ASP A 202 -12.78 -23.61 26.54
C ASP A 202 -13.19 -22.14 26.37
N VAL A 203 -14.29 -21.94 25.65
CA VAL A 203 -14.92 -20.63 25.50
C VAL A 203 -16.07 -20.48 26.49
N SER A 204 -16.62 -19.28 26.63
CA SER A 204 -17.77 -19.03 27.51
C SER A 204 -19.08 -18.98 26.73
N ASP A 205 -20.16 -19.47 27.33
CA ASP A 205 -21.50 -19.27 26.77
C ASP A 205 -21.93 -17.82 26.98
N PRO A 206 -22.28 -17.05 25.93
CA PRO A 206 -22.67 -15.66 26.10
C PRO A 206 -24.01 -15.46 26.81
N ARG A 207 -24.87 -16.49 26.83
CA ARG A 207 -26.14 -16.47 27.56
C ARG A 207 -25.94 -16.69 29.06
N ASP A 208 -24.84 -17.35 29.44
CA ASP A 208 -24.49 -17.67 30.82
C ASP A 208 -22.97 -17.83 30.96
N ARG A 209 -22.29 -16.74 31.37
CA ARG A 209 -20.82 -16.68 31.45
C ARG A 209 -20.20 -17.62 32.48
N SER A 210 -21.01 -18.26 33.34
CA SER A 210 -20.55 -19.31 34.25
C SER A 210 -20.29 -20.63 33.52
N LYS A 211 -20.93 -20.85 32.36
CA LYS A 211 -20.78 -22.07 31.56
C LYS A 211 -19.60 -21.96 30.60
N ARG A 212 -18.90 -23.09 30.45
CA ARG A 212 -17.77 -23.26 29.53
C ARG A 212 -18.18 -24.23 28.42
N VAL A 213 -17.73 -23.94 27.20
CA VAL A 213 -17.99 -24.75 26.01
C VAL A 213 -16.66 -25.24 25.47
N ALA A 214 -16.43 -26.55 25.62
CA ALA A 214 -15.25 -27.21 25.07
C ALA A 214 -15.41 -27.46 23.55
N ASN A 215 -14.30 -27.47 22.81
CA ASN A 215 -14.26 -27.82 21.39
C ASN A 215 -15.19 -26.99 20.48
N ALA A 216 -15.50 -25.76 20.87
CA ALA A 216 -16.44 -24.88 20.18
C ALA A 216 -16.02 -24.64 18.71
N PRO A 217 -16.92 -24.78 17.71
CA PRO A 217 -16.60 -24.56 16.30
C PRO A 217 -16.31 -23.09 16.00
N ALA A 218 -15.06 -22.78 15.66
CA ALA A 218 -14.60 -21.42 15.38
C ALA A 218 -14.73 -21.04 13.90
N ILE A 219 -14.54 -22.01 13.00
CA ILE A 219 -14.74 -21.86 11.56
C ILE A 219 -15.54 -23.04 11.04
N VAL A 220 -16.62 -22.76 10.31
CA VAL A 220 -17.50 -23.77 9.71
C VAL A 220 -17.61 -23.57 8.20
N SER A 221 -17.73 -24.66 7.47
CA SER A 221 -18.05 -24.70 6.04
C SER A 221 -19.44 -25.30 5.86
N CYS A 222 -20.28 -24.62 5.09
CA CYS A 222 -21.67 -25.00 4.83
C CYS A 222 -21.84 -25.24 3.34
N LYS A 223 -22.34 -26.41 2.97
CA LYS A 223 -22.80 -26.69 1.61
C LYS A 223 -24.18 -26.06 1.43
N VAL A 224 -24.32 -25.22 0.41
CA VAL A 224 -25.57 -24.51 0.12
C VAL A 224 -25.92 -24.75 -1.35
N GLY A 225 -26.80 -25.71 -1.61
CA GLY A 225 -27.09 -26.19 -2.96
C GLY A 225 -25.81 -26.72 -3.64
N SER A 226 -25.45 -26.11 -4.77
CA SER A 226 -24.19 -26.42 -5.49
C SER A 226 -23.00 -25.58 -5.05
N GLY A 227 -23.21 -24.55 -4.21
CA GLY A 227 -22.16 -23.67 -3.72
C GLY A 227 -21.80 -23.91 -2.26
N MET A 228 -21.11 -22.93 -1.68
CA MET A 228 -20.50 -23.06 -0.35
C MET A 228 -20.44 -21.72 0.39
N ALA A 229 -20.62 -21.76 1.70
CA ALA A 229 -20.33 -20.66 2.61
C ALA A 229 -19.28 -21.08 3.65
N VAL A 230 -18.28 -20.24 3.92
CA VAL A 230 -17.35 -20.41 5.03
C VAL A 230 -17.53 -19.24 5.99
N LEU A 231 -17.80 -19.54 7.26
CA LEU A 231 -18.03 -18.56 8.31
C LEU A 231 -16.97 -18.72 9.39
N SER A 232 -16.33 -17.62 9.76
CA SER A 232 -15.25 -17.57 10.74
C SER A 232 -15.58 -16.61 11.86
N GLY A 233 -15.50 -17.07 13.11
CA GLY A 233 -15.45 -16.20 14.29
C GLY A 233 -14.05 -15.69 14.57
N LEU A 234 -13.03 -16.25 13.92
CA LEU A 234 -11.63 -15.83 14.01
C LEU A 234 -11.29 -14.84 12.89
N HIS A 235 -10.10 -14.25 12.98
CA HIS A 235 -9.54 -13.35 11.98
C HIS A 235 -8.26 -13.92 11.34
N PRO A 236 -8.31 -15.04 10.59
CA PRO A 236 -7.14 -15.57 9.89
C PRO A 236 -6.63 -14.63 8.78
N GLU A 237 -7.43 -13.66 8.36
CA GLU A 237 -7.09 -12.59 7.44
C GLU A 237 -6.23 -11.48 8.06
N TYR A 238 -6.04 -11.48 9.38
CA TYR A 238 -5.18 -10.53 10.09
C TYR A 238 -3.79 -11.16 10.30
N ALA A 239 -2.79 -10.64 9.60
CA ALA A 239 -1.39 -10.99 9.84
C ALA A 239 -0.83 -10.22 11.04
N TRP A 240 0.19 -10.78 11.69
CA TRP A 240 0.81 -10.16 12.86
C TRP A 240 1.39 -8.77 12.59
N ASP A 241 1.86 -8.51 11.36
CA ASP A 241 2.44 -7.25 10.91
C ASP A 241 1.40 -6.18 10.58
N PHE A 242 0.11 -6.52 10.58
CA PHE A 242 -0.95 -5.54 10.38
C PHE A 242 -1.25 -4.76 11.67
N LEU A 243 -0.85 -5.31 12.82
CA LEU A 243 -1.18 -4.82 14.16
C LEU A 243 -0.22 -3.73 14.69
N ALA A 244 0.46 -2.95 13.82
CA ALA A 244 1.60 -2.08 14.18
C ALA A 244 1.84 -0.86 13.25
N PRO A 245 2.37 0.34 13.69
CA PRO A 245 3.15 0.64 14.92
C PRO A 245 2.59 1.69 15.91
N SER A 246 1.47 2.37 15.67
CA SER A 246 0.88 3.35 16.63
C SER A 246 0.25 2.68 17.87
N SER A 247 0.12 1.36 17.85
CA SER A 247 -0.51 0.49 18.85
C SER A 247 0.49 -0.23 19.77
N TYR A 248 1.81 -0.14 19.51
CA TYR A 248 2.86 -0.81 20.32
C TYR A 248 3.07 -0.22 21.72
N THR A 249 2.59 1.00 21.96
CA THR A 249 2.60 1.63 23.29
C THR A 249 1.53 1.09 24.21
N GLN A 250 0.59 0.29 23.69
CA GLN A 250 -0.45 -0.33 24.50
C GLN A 250 0.06 -1.67 25.07
N PRO A 251 0.04 -1.86 26.40
CA PRO A 251 0.64 -3.03 27.07
C PRO A 251 0.19 -4.40 26.53
N TYR A 252 -1.02 -4.51 25.98
CA TYR A 252 -1.57 -5.80 25.51
C TYR A 252 -0.94 -6.31 24.20
N ASN A 253 -0.54 -5.42 23.27
CA ASN A 253 0.07 -5.83 21.99
C ASN A 253 1.46 -6.45 22.17
N GLN A 254 2.16 -6.10 23.25
CA GLN A 254 3.48 -6.64 23.58
C GLN A 254 3.44 -8.14 23.87
N GLN A 255 2.31 -8.66 24.38
CA GLN A 255 2.11 -10.08 24.63
C GLN A 255 1.51 -10.82 23.42
N LEU A 256 0.65 -10.13 22.66
CA LEU A 256 -0.09 -10.70 21.54
C LEU A 256 0.77 -10.96 20.29
N VAL A 257 1.50 -9.95 19.84
CA VAL A 257 2.23 -9.96 18.55
C VAL A 257 3.28 -11.08 18.47
N PRO A 258 4.10 -11.35 19.51
CA PRO A 258 5.08 -12.44 19.46
C PRO A 258 4.44 -13.81 19.19
N HIS A 259 3.27 -14.07 19.80
CA HIS A 259 2.56 -15.34 19.61
C HIS A 259 1.95 -15.48 18.23
N LEU A 260 1.39 -14.41 17.67
CA LEU A 260 0.86 -14.41 16.30
C LEU A 260 2.00 -14.56 15.28
N ARG A 261 3.10 -13.85 15.50
CA ARG A 261 4.28 -13.91 14.63
C ARG A 261 4.87 -15.31 14.57
N SER A 262 5.01 -16.00 15.70
CA SER A 262 5.56 -17.36 15.74
C SER A 262 4.62 -18.41 15.11
N HIS A 263 3.37 -18.05 14.78
CA HIS A 263 2.40 -18.95 14.14
C HIS A 263 1.92 -18.44 12.78
N ASP A 264 2.54 -17.40 12.20
CA ASP A 264 2.04 -16.79 10.96
C ASP A 264 2.09 -17.76 9.77
N ALA A 265 3.12 -18.60 9.70
CA ALA A 265 3.25 -19.66 8.71
C ALA A 265 2.03 -20.59 8.68
N TYR A 266 1.63 -21.07 9.86
CA TYR A 266 0.49 -21.95 10.05
C TYR A 266 -0.83 -21.23 9.74
N ARG A 267 -0.95 -19.95 10.13
CA ARG A 267 -2.07 -19.08 9.74
C ARG A 267 -2.18 -18.96 8.22
N ARG A 268 -1.06 -18.75 7.51
CA ARG A 268 -1.04 -18.66 6.03
C ARG A 268 -1.49 -19.96 5.39
N ARG A 269 -0.98 -21.10 5.86
CA ARG A 269 -1.39 -22.43 5.37
C ARG A 269 -2.86 -22.71 5.64
N LEU A 270 -3.37 -22.38 6.83
CA LEU A 270 -4.80 -22.47 7.15
C LEU A 270 -5.64 -21.62 6.18
N LEU A 271 -5.27 -20.35 5.98
CA LEU A 271 -6.02 -19.46 5.09
C LEU A 271 -5.96 -19.93 3.62
N GLY A 272 -4.80 -20.41 3.18
CA GLY A 272 -4.61 -21.07 1.89
C GLY A 272 -5.50 -22.30 1.71
N ALA A 273 -5.56 -23.14 2.73
CA ALA A 273 -6.43 -24.32 2.74
C ALA A 273 -7.91 -23.94 2.70
N ILE A 274 -8.34 -22.87 3.39
CA ILE A 274 -9.70 -22.32 3.27
C ILE A 274 -10.01 -21.94 1.83
N PHE A 275 -9.12 -21.20 1.15
CA PHE A 275 -9.34 -20.84 -0.25
C PHE A 275 -9.36 -22.06 -1.17
N ALA A 276 -8.46 -23.02 -0.97
CA ALA A 276 -8.43 -24.26 -1.75
C ALA A 276 -9.73 -25.09 -1.55
N HIS A 277 -10.22 -25.20 -0.31
CA HIS A 277 -11.50 -25.83 0.03
C HIS A 277 -12.69 -25.16 -0.67
N MET A 278 -12.64 -23.84 -0.76
CA MET A 278 -13.62 -23.03 -1.51
C MET A 278 -13.40 -23.05 -3.03
N ARG A 279 -12.42 -23.82 -3.53
CA ARG A 279 -12.03 -23.92 -4.95
C ARG A 279 -11.63 -22.58 -5.56
N ILE A 280 -10.90 -21.78 -4.77
CA ILE A 280 -10.30 -20.52 -5.18
C ILE A 280 -8.79 -20.72 -5.35
N ASP A 281 -8.28 -20.39 -6.54
CA ASP A 281 -6.87 -20.56 -6.90
C ASP A 281 -5.97 -19.59 -6.11
N VAL A 282 -5.11 -20.14 -5.26
CA VAL A 282 -4.16 -19.37 -4.42
C VAL A 282 -2.82 -19.25 -5.15
N ASN A 283 -2.15 -18.10 -5.00
CA ASN A 283 -0.76 -17.94 -5.41
C ASN A 283 0.14 -18.84 -4.54
N SER A 284 0.89 -19.75 -5.15
CA SER A 284 1.80 -20.66 -4.45
C SER A 284 2.81 -19.91 -3.57
N ASP A 285 3.22 -18.72 -3.97
CA ASP A 285 4.17 -17.89 -3.23
C ASP A 285 3.57 -17.33 -1.92
N ALA A 286 2.23 -17.23 -1.83
CA ALA A 286 1.55 -16.76 -0.62
C ALA A 286 1.57 -17.78 0.52
N LEU A 287 1.82 -19.05 0.18
CA LEU A 287 1.88 -20.17 1.12
C LEU A 287 3.30 -20.45 1.61
N LEU A 288 4.31 -19.82 1.01
CA LEU A 288 5.70 -19.96 1.42
C LEU A 288 5.90 -19.34 2.81
N ASP A 289 6.60 -20.10 3.63
CA ASP A 289 6.95 -19.72 4.99
C ASP A 289 8.01 -18.61 4.95
N GLU A 290 7.66 -17.40 5.40
CA GLU A 290 8.62 -16.30 5.53
C GLU A 290 9.77 -16.64 6.50
N VAL A 291 9.64 -17.71 7.30
CA VAL A 291 10.71 -18.23 8.17
C VAL A 291 11.83 -18.92 7.36
N ALA A 292 11.54 -19.48 6.18
CA ALA A 292 12.57 -19.99 5.26
C ALA A 292 13.18 -18.88 4.37
N SER A 293 12.51 -17.72 4.28
CA SER A 293 13.00 -16.53 3.60
C SER A 293 13.32 -15.42 4.61
N GLU A 294 14.12 -15.75 5.62
CA GLU A 294 14.44 -14.86 6.74
C GLU A 294 15.13 -13.53 6.34
N HIS A 295 15.32 -13.24 5.05
CA HIS A 295 15.70 -11.92 4.55
C HIS A 295 14.47 -11.09 4.14
N SER A 296 14.00 -10.24 5.07
CA SER A 296 13.11 -9.08 4.87
C SER A 296 11.62 -9.28 5.18
N MET A 297 11.20 -8.85 6.38
CA MET A 297 10.21 -7.77 6.60
C MET A 297 9.85 -7.65 8.10
N ARG A 298 10.70 -6.96 8.87
CA ARG A 298 10.17 -6.11 9.96
C ARG A 298 9.40 -4.99 9.27
N ILE A 299 8.29 -4.48 9.83
CA ILE A 299 7.89 -3.08 9.51
C ILE A 299 9.11 -2.26 9.90
N PRO A 300 9.85 -1.68 8.95
CA PRO A 300 11.09 -1.05 9.34
C PRO A 300 10.67 0.18 10.14
N ALA A 301 11.20 0.30 11.35
CA ALA A 301 11.21 1.61 12.00
C ALA A 301 11.82 2.60 11.00
N ALA A 302 11.40 3.87 11.06
CA ALA A 302 12.03 4.90 10.24
C ALA A 302 13.56 4.77 10.36
N THR A 303 14.22 4.57 9.23
CA THR A 303 15.68 4.43 9.19
C THR A 303 16.29 5.82 9.13
N PRO A 304 17.56 6.00 9.53
CA PRO A 304 18.27 7.24 9.29
C PRO A 304 18.19 7.67 7.82
N THR A 305 18.08 8.97 7.62
CA THR A 305 18.20 9.63 6.33
C THR A 305 19.64 10.04 6.14
N PHE A 306 20.31 9.50 5.13
CA PHE A 306 21.66 9.92 4.74
C PHE A 306 21.55 11.05 3.73
N ILE A 307 22.36 12.11 3.87
CA ILE A 307 22.41 13.24 2.92
C ILE A 307 23.84 13.46 2.43
N ALA A 308 24.02 13.59 1.12
CA ALA A 308 25.32 13.82 0.50
C ALA A 308 25.26 14.75 -0.72
N PRO A 309 26.35 15.49 -1.02
CA PRO A 309 26.46 16.22 -2.27
C PRO A 309 26.57 15.22 -3.43
N ALA A 310 25.70 15.36 -4.44
CA ALA A 310 25.68 14.48 -5.60
C ALA A 310 26.37 15.12 -6.81
N ARG A 311 26.04 16.38 -7.13
CA ARG A 311 26.58 17.14 -8.28
C ARG A 311 27.45 18.34 -7.88
N VAL A 312 27.55 18.62 -6.58
CA VAL A 312 28.34 19.74 -6.05
C VAL A 312 29.75 19.26 -5.70
N SER A 313 30.77 19.79 -6.40
CA SER A 313 32.18 19.44 -6.19
C SER A 313 33.00 20.51 -5.46
N GLY A 314 32.48 21.74 -5.33
CA GLY A 314 33.18 22.83 -4.67
C GLY A 314 33.21 22.66 -3.15
N VAL A 315 34.39 22.43 -2.58
CA VAL A 315 34.60 22.23 -1.12
C VAL A 315 33.95 23.34 -0.31
N ALA A 316 34.10 24.61 -0.72
CA ALA A 316 33.49 25.75 -0.02
C ALA A 316 31.95 25.70 0.01
N ALA A 317 31.30 25.31 -1.10
CA ALA A 317 29.84 25.23 -1.19
C ALA A 317 29.28 24.05 -0.38
N VAL A 318 29.99 22.92 -0.38
CA VAL A 318 29.66 21.77 0.47
C VAL A 318 29.79 22.14 1.94
N SER A 319 30.93 22.73 2.35
CA SER A 319 31.17 23.15 3.72
C SER A 319 30.16 24.20 4.20
N ALA A 320 29.79 25.17 3.36
CA ALA A 320 28.77 26.17 3.71
C ALA A 320 27.40 25.53 3.96
N THR A 321 27.01 24.56 3.13
CA THR A 321 25.74 23.81 3.32
C THR A 321 25.78 22.98 4.60
N MET A 322 26.88 22.25 4.83
CA MET A 322 27.05 21.45 6.05
C MET A 322 27.02 22.33 7.31
N TYR A 323 27.68 23.49 7.27
CA TYR A 323 27.65 24.47 8.36
C TYR A 323 26.24 25.00 8.60
N ALA A 324 25.50 25.33 7.54
CA ALA A 324 24.12 25.80 7.62
C ALA A 324 23.17 24.74 8.22
N LEU A 325 23.35 23.46 7.87
CA LEU A 325 22.58 22.37 8.46
C LEU A 325 22.90 22.19 9.95
N ASN A 326 24.16 22.34 10.34
CA ASN A 326 24.59 22.26 11.74
C ASN A 326 24.17 23.50 12.56
N SER A 327 24.04 24.69 11.94
CA SER A 327 23.80 25.94 12.68
C SER A 327 22.41 26.08 13.30
N VAL A 328 21.43 25.31 12.80
CA VAL A 328 20.07 25.28 13.35
C VAL A 328 19.85 24.18 14.38
N ALA A 329 20.86 23.36 14.63
CA ALA A 329 20.79 22.23 15.53
C ALA A 329 21.38 22.60 16.89
N THR A 330 20.73 22.20 17.98
CA THR A 330 21.17 22.48 19.36
C THR A 330 21.82 21.26 19.99
N ILE A 331 22.84 21.47 20.84
CA ILE A 331 23.58 20.36 21.47
C ILE A 331 22.72 19.72 22.57
N ARG A 332 22.57 18.39 22.56
CA ARG A 332 22.01 17.63 23.69
C ARG A 332 23.15 16.99 24.51
N GLY A 333 23.16 17.22 25.81
CA GLY A 333 24.16 16.65 26.72
C GLY A 333 24.05 15.13 26.84
N GLU A 334 25.22 14.49 27.01
CA GLU A 334 25.45 13.05 27.31
C GLU A 334 25.34 12.05 26.15
N ILE A 335 26.34 11.99 25.26
CA ILE A 335 26.69 10.76 24.53
C ILE A 335 28.22 10.59 24.41
N GLN A 336 28.72 9.46 24.91
CA GLN A 336 30.10 8.98 24.73
C GLN A 336 30.28 8.29 23.36
N VAL A 337 30.28 9.05 22.28
CA VAL A 337 30.90 8.63 21.01
C VAL A 337 32.03 9.60 20.73
N ALA A 338 33.27 9.12 20.73
CA ALA A 338 34.43 9.97 20.46
C ALA A 338 34.27 10.62 19.07
N GLY A 339 34.21 11.96 19.03
CA GLY A 339 34.23 12.74 17.79
C GLY A 339 32.87 13.12 17.16
N VAL A 340 31.73 12.76 17.75
CA VAL A 340 30.39 13.11 17.22
C VAL A 340 29.61 13.94 18.24
N SER A 341 29.30 15.19 17.90
CA SER A 341 28.32 16.01 18.64
C SER A 341 26.91 15.67 18.14
N ASP A 342 26.05 15.05 18.97
CA ASP A 342 24.62 14.83 18.67
C ASP A 342 23.90 16.18 18.75
N MET A 343 23.41 16.68 17.62
CA MET A 343 22.67 17.94 17.54
C MET A 343 21.20 17.68 17.23
N VAL A 344 20.29 18.47 17.79
CA VAL A 344 18.84 18.32 17.56
C VAL A 344 18.26 19.56 16.91
N LEU A 345 17.63 19.39 15.76
CA LEU A 345 16.77 20.39 15.17
C LEU A 345 15.34 20.19 15.69
N GLN A 346 14.86 21.14 16.48
CA GLN A 346 13.48 21.19 16.94
C GLN A 346 12.58 21.76 15.83
N ASP A 347 11.85 20.87 15.15
CA ASP A 347 10.82 21.18 14.16
C ASP A 347 9.57 20.31 14.44
N ALA A 348 8.66 20.14 13.49
CA ALA A 348 7.48 19.29 13.69
C ALA A 348 7.85 17.82 14.00
N GLU A 349 9.01 17.37 13.54
CA GLU A 349 9.67 16.15 14.02
C GLU A 349 11.00 16.58 14.64
N ASP A 350 11.31 16.12 15.84
CA ASP A 350 12.65 16.36 16.38
C ASP A 350 13.66 15.57 15.53
N ILE A 351 14.56 16.27 14.84
CA ILE A 351 15.55 15.65 13.94
C ILE A 351 16.92 15.69 14.61
N HIS A 352 17.49 14.51 14.85
CA HIS A 352 18.88 14.34 15.26
C HIS A 352 19.80 14.46 14.05
N ILE A 353 20.69 15.44 14.05
CA ILE A 353 21.66 15.71 13.00
C ILE A 353 23.05 15.27 13.49
N THR A 354 23.72 14.48 12.66
CA THR A 354 25.10 14.03 12.91
C THR A 354 25.92 14.08 11.64
N ASN A 355 27.23 14.35 11.77
CA ASN A 355 28.19 14.20 10.68
C ASN A 355 28.74 12.77 10.67
N ALA A 356 28.88 12.16 9.48
CA ALA A 356 29.52 10.87 9.34
C ALA A 356 31.04 11.00 9.56
N CYS A 357 31.63 10.14 10.39
CA CYS A 357 33.07 10.13 10.65
C CYS A 357 33.84 9.28 9.60
N PRO A 358 35.01 9.75 9.12
CA PRO A 358 35.89 8.95 8.28
C PRO A 358 36.62 7.84 9.08
N GLY A 359 36.84 6.68 8.44
CA GLY A 359 37.53 5.50 9.00
C GLY A 359 36.62 4.28 9.19
N ASP A 360 37.11 3.08 8.86
CA ASP A 360 36.34 1.82 8.92
C ASP A 360 35.86 1.45 10.35
N GLU A 361 36.54 1.96 11.38
CA GLU A 361 36.16 1.75 12.79
C GLU A 361 35.22 2.84 13.35
N CYS A 362 35.06 3.96 12.63
CA CYS A 362 34.24 5.08 13.06
C CYS A 362 32.76 4.82 12.74
N ARG A 363 31.95 4.56 13.77
CA ARG A 363 30.51 4.32 13.63
C ARG A 363 29.79 5.56 13.10
N ARG A 364 29.29 5.51 11.86
CA ARG A 364 28.51 6.60 11.19
C ARG A 364 27.15 6.86 11.83
N VAL A 365 26.59 5.84 12.48
CA VAL A 365 25.32 5.88 13.20
C VAL A 365 25.56 5.48 14.66
N PRO A 366 25.07 6.23 15.67
CA PRO A 366 25.25 5.88 17.08
C PRO A 366 24.68 4.50 17.43
N ARG A 367 25.30 3.75 18.35
CA ARG A 367 24.87 2.39 18.75
C ARG A 367 23.36 2.25 19.03
N LYS A 368 22.74 3.26 19.63
CA LYS A 368 21.28 3.33 19.90
C LYS A 368 20.40 3.27 18.62
N TYR A 369 20.91 3.75 17.50
CA TYR A 369 20.23 3.72 16.19
C TYR A 369 20.72 2.55 15.31
N GLN A 370 21.84 1.90 15.65
CA GLN A 370 22.38 0.78 14.89
C GLN A 370 21.48 -0.46 14.91
N GLN A 371 20.71 -0.71 15.97
CA GLN A 371 19.77 -1.84 15.99
C GLN A 371 18.63 -1.70 14.96
N ALA A 372 18.37 -0.48 14.48
CA ALA A 372 17.45 -0.21 13.38
C ALA A 372 18.12 -0.27 11.99
N VAL A 373 19.45 -0.12 11.93
CA VAL A 373 20.24 -0.01 10.68
C VAL A 373 21.02 -1.28 10.33
N PHE A 374 21.50 -2.03 11.31
CA PHE A 374 22.56 -3.03 11.18
C PHE A 374 22.31 -4.31 11.97
N ALA A 375 21.11 -4.86 11.98
CA ALA A 375 20.98 -6.28 12.33
C ALA A 375 21.19 -7.10 11.05
N PRO A 376 22.42 -7.57 10.74
CA PRO A 376 22.56 -8.65 9.77
C PRO A 376 21.88 -9.88 10.33
N LEU A 377 21.19 -10.61 9.45
CA LEU A 377 20.79 -11.98 9.69
C LEU A 377 22.06 -12.83 9.80
N SER A 378 22.50 -13.11 11.02
CA SER A 378 23.53 -14.12 11.24
C SER A 378 22.86 -15.44 11.64
N PRO A 379 23.09 -16.55 10.91
CA PRO A 379 22.52 -17.86 11.24
C PRO A 379 23.03 -18.44 12.58
N ASN A 380 24.13 -17.91 13.13
CA ASN A 380 24.94 -18.60 14.15
C ASN A 380 24.98 -17.95 15.54
N ALA A 381 24.13 -16.96 15.84
CA ALA A 381 24.04 -16.42 17.20
C ALA A 381 23.24 -17.33 18.18
N ALA A 382 22.80 -18.51 17.74
CA ALA A 382 22.13 -19.51 18.59
C ALA A 382 23.08 -20.30 19.51
N ALA A 383 24.40 -20.02 19.49
CA ALA A 383 25.38 -20.73 20.29
C ALA A 383 26.17 -19.81 21.24
N ILE A 384 25.47 -19.11 22.14
CA ILE A 384 26.02 -18.79 23.47
C ILE A 384 24.91 -19.09 24.48
N ARG A 385 24.84 -20.35 24.91
CA ARG A 385 24.30 -20.72 26.22
C ARG A 385 25.42 -20.49 27.21
N ASP A 386 25.26 -19.50 28.09
CA ASP A 386 25.43 -19.67 29.54
C ASP A 386 25.19 -18.34 30.25
N GLY A 387 24.59 -18.44 31.43
CA GLY A 387 23.99 -17.34 32.17
C GLY A 387 24.90 -16.14 32.40
N ALA A 388 24.46 -14.99 31.92
CA ALA A 388 24.73 -13.70 32.53
C ALA A 388 23.53 -12.79 32.25
N LEU A 389 22.87 -12.36 33.32
CA LEU A 389 21.92 -11.27 33.30
C LEU A 389 22.56 -10.05 32.63
N LEU A 390 22.05 -9.66 31.46
CA LEU A 390 22.11 -8.27 31.02
C LEU A 390 20.73 -7.65 31.25
N THR A 391 20.45 -7.42 32.52
CA THR A 391 19.64 -6.29 32.94
C THR A 391 20.42 -5.03 32.58
N ASP A 392 20.13 -4.44 31.43
CA ASP A 392 20.33 -3.01 31.29
C ASP A 392 19.19 -2.39 30.47
N SER A 393 18.26 -1.83 31.24
CA SER A 393 17.46 -0.65 31.00
C SER A 393 17.78 0.15 29.74
N GLY A 394 16.79 0.26 28.85
CA GLY A 394 16.82 1.22 27.75
C GLY A 394 15.58 1.15 26.89
N ASN A 395 14.44 1.54 27.43
CA ASN A 395 13.30 1.96 26.61
C ASN A 395 13.73 3.24 25.88
N VAL A 396 14.46 3.10 24.76
CA VAL A 396 14.99 4.25 24.02
C VAL A 396 13.79 4.94 23.38
N ASP A 397 13.47 6.13 23.86
CA ASP A 397 12.46 7.03 23.34
C ASP A 397 12.62 7.21 21.81
N ARG A 398 11.78 6.54 21.02
CA ARG A 398 11.83 6.47 19.54
C ARG A 398 11.06 7.62 18.87
N SER A 399 11.07 8.80 19.46
CA SER A 399 10.27 9.95 19.01
C SER A 399 10.96 10.83 17.95
N HIS A 400 12.20 10.55 17.56
CA HIS A 400 13.04 11.47 16.79
C HIS A 400 13.57 10.84 15.48
N SER A 401 13.54 11.60 14.37
CA SER A 401 14.12 11.24 13.06
C SER A 401 15.64 11.48 13.07
N MET A 402 16.44 10.73 12.31
CA MET A 402 17.90 10.93 12.22
C MET A 402 18.34 11.35 10.82
N LEU A 403 19.13 12.41 10.72
CA LEU A 403 19.80 12.88 9.51
C LEU A 403 21.32 12.73 9.66
N VAL A 404 21.93 11.95 8.77
CA VAL A 404 23.38 11.71 8.74
C VAL A 404 23.98 12.45 7.55
N ILE A 405 24.83 13.44 7.81
CA ILE A 405 25.52 14.23 6.81
C ILE A 405 26.78 13.48 6.36
N CYS A 406 26.83 13.14 5.07
CA CYS A 406 27.88 12.38 4.43
C CYS A 406 28.70 13.24 3.45
N THR A 407 29.98 12.92 3.36
CA THR A 407 30.91 13.27 2.27
C THR A 407 31.05 12.08 1.31
N GLN A 408 31.74 12.27 0.17
CA GLN A 408 32.00 11.20 -0.80
C GLN A 408 32.67 9.97 -0.15
N ASP A 409 33.62 10.19 0.76
CA ASP A 409 34.36 9.13 1.45
C ASP A 409 33.59 8.48 2.60
N THR A 410 32.45 9.07 3.00
CA THR A 410 31.62 8.60 4.12
C THR A 410 30.21 8.20 3.70
N LEU A 411 29.99 8.03 2.38
CA LEU A 411 28.75 7.50 1.84
C LEU A 411 28.46 6.09 2.41
N PRO A 412 27.18 5.80 2.70
CA PRO A 412 26.81 4.52 3.28
C PRO A 412 27.11 3.35 2.35
N GLY A 413 27.38 2.18 2.95
CA GLY A 413 27.58 0.93 2.22
C GLY A 413 26.28 0.15 1.97
N ALA A 414 26.40 -1.00 1.32
CA ALA A 414 25.27 -1.91 1.05
C ALA A 414 24.61 -2.46 2.32
N GLN A 415 25.30 -2.45 3.47
CA GLN A 415 24.69 -2.83 4.75
C GLN A 415 23.70 -1.77 5.26
N GLU A 416 24.00 -0.48 5.04
CA GLU A 416 23.18 0.66 5.48
C GLU A 416 22.06 0.98 4.48
N THR A 417 22.32 0.70 3.20
CA THR A 417 21.44 1.04 2.07
C THR A 417 21.23 -0.18 1.15
N PRO A 418 20.67 -1.29 1.66
CA PRO A 418 20.68 -2.59 0.94
C PRO A 418 19.84 -2.63 -0.34
N ARG A 419 18.94 -1.65 -0.53
CA ARG A 419 17.96 -1.63 -1.62
C ARG A 419 18.12 -0.45 -2.58
N PHE A 420 19.08 0.44 -2.32
CA PHE A 420 19.39 1.57 -3.18
C PHE A 420 20.85 1.96 -2.98
N ASP A 421 21.66 1.88 -4.03
CA ASP A 421 23.08 2.20 -3.94
C ASP A 421 23.30 3.71 -4.13
N MET A 422 23.52 4.42 -3.03
CA MET A 422 23.77 5.87 -3.07
C MET A 422 25.03 6.24 -3.86
N LYS A 423 26.09 5.42 -3.81
CA LYS A 423 27.34 5.69 -4.55
C LYS A 423 27.09 5.57 -6.05
N LEU A 424 26.36 4.53 -6.46
CA LEU A 424 25.96 4.34 -7.86
C LEU A 424 25.01 5.45 -8.35
N ALA A 425 24.04 5.86 -7.53
CA ALA A 425 23.16 6.98 -7.85
C ALA A 425 23.93 8.28 -8.06
N ILE A 426 24.86 8.62 -7.16
CA ILE A 426 25.71 9.81 -7.29
C ILE A 426 26.58 9.73 -8.53
N LYS A 427 27.19 8.56 -8.81
CA LYS A 427 27.95 8.34 -10.05
C LYS A 427 27.11 8.63 -11.29
N TYR A 428 25.92 8.04 -11.41
CA TYR A 428 25.03 8.33 -12.53
C TYR A 428 24.59 9.80 -12.59
N MET A 429 24.35 10.43 -11.43
CA MET A 429 24.00 11.85 -11.36
C MET A 429 25.13 12.75 -11.89
N GLN A 430 26.39 12.37 -11.69
CA GLN A 430 27.58 13.09 -12.17
C GLN A 430 27.84 12.86 -13.66
N GLU A 431 27.47 11.70 -14.20
CA GLU A 431 27.63 11.37 -15.63
C GLU A 431 26.64 12.09 -16.54
N VAL A 432 25.45 12.44 -16.03
CA VAL A 432 24.41 13.14 -16.78
C VAL A 432 24.52 14.66 -16.66
N LYS A 433 24.10 15.39 -17.69
CA LYS A 433 24.21 16.86 -17.76
C LYS A 433 23.16 17.56 -16.90
N ALA A 434 23.46 17.74 -15.60
CA ALA A 434 22.70 18.62 -14.71
C ALA A 434 23.56 19.21 -13.59
N HIS A 435 23.07 20.28 -12.97
CA HIS A 435 23.79 21.06 -11.97
C HIS A 435 23.00 21.30 -10.68
N THR A 436 21.71 21.67 -10.80
CA THR A 436 20.84 22.10 -9.70
C THR A 436 19.88 21.00 -9.25
N ALA A 437 19.01 20.49 -10.14
CA ALA A 437 18.20 19.31 -9.85
C ALA A 437 19.13 18.17 -9.46
N GLY A 438 18.81 17.37 -8.44
CA GLY A 438 19.72 16.34 -7.94
C GLY A 438 21.08 16.86 -7.46
N SER A 439 21.21 18.12 -7.06
CA SER A 439 22.49 18.67 -6.55
C SER A 439 22.94 17.95 -5.27
N TRP A 440 21.97 17.59 -4.44
CA TRP A 440 22.12 16.82 -3.21
C TRP A 440 21.15 15.66 -3.20
N LEU A 441 21.60 14.53 -2.66
CA LEU A 441 20.83 13.31 -2.54
C LEU A 441 20.62 13.00 -1.05
N MET A 442 19.35 12.88 -0.66
CA MET A 442 18.93 12.31 0.61
C MET A 442 18.33 10.93 0.35
N TYR A 443 18.65 9.94 1.18
CA TYR A 443 18.09 8.60 1.08
C TYR A 443 17.77 8.03 2.44
N SER A 444 16.58 7.44 2.57
CA SER A 444 16.20 6.58 3.70
C SER A 444 15.73 5.23 3.17
N ASP A 445 16.17 4.14 3.77
CA ASP A 445 15.68 2.82 3.40
C ASP A 445 14.19 2.65 3.77
N THR A 446 13.75 3.26 4.87
CA THR A 446 12.33 3.40 5.22
C THR A 446 12.04 4.72 5.90
N THR A 447 10.98 5.40 5.48
CA THR A 447 10.51 6.66 6.06
C THR A 447 8.98 6.69 6.12
N GLY A 448 8.39 7.66 6.83
CA GLY A 448 6.95 7.90 6.78
C GLY A 448 6.50 8.28 5.36
N SER A 449 7.07 9.36 4.81
CA SER A 449 6.86 9.82 3.43
C SER A 449 7.94 10.84 3.08
N THR A 450 8.58 10.74 1.90
CA THR A 450 9.61 11.68 1.45
C THR A 450 9.07 13.11 1.34
N GLN A 451 7.80 13.23 0.95
CA GLN A 451 7.09 14.50 0.82
C GLN A 451 6.80 15.11 2.19
N THR A 452 6.17 14.33 3.07
CA THR A 452 5.74 14.82 4.39
C THR A 452 6.93 15.13 5.29
N PHE A 453 8.03 14.38 5.16
CA PHE A 453 9.30 14.71 5.83
C PHE A 453 9.76 16.13 5.50
N LEU A 454 9.70 16.55 4.23
CA LEU A 454 10.10 17.91 3.84
C LEU A 454 9.03 18.97 4.12
N GLU A 455 7.74 18.64 4.07
CA GLU A 455 6.63 19.56 4.36
C GLU A 455 6.58 19.95 5.84
N ARG A 456 6.83 18.98 6.73
CA ARG A 456 6.76 19.18 8.18
C ARG A 456 7.99 19.87 8.74
N ASN A 457 9.14 19.70 8.10
CA ASN A 457 10.42 20.21 8.60
C ASN A 457 10.87 21.46 7.84
N THR A 458 10.15 22.57 8.05
CA THR A 458 10.34 23.82 7.29
C THR A 458 11.69 24.49 7.53
N LYS A 459 12.28 24.36 8.73
CA LYS A 459 13.62 24.88 9.01
C LYS A 459 14.67 24.12 8.23
N LEU A 460 14.58 22.78 8.23
CA LEU A 460 15.45 21.92 7.41
C LEU A 460 15.30 22.26 5.93
N GLN A 461 14.06 22.30 5.42
CA GLN A 461 13.76 22.62 4.03
C GLN A 461 14.38 23.95 3.58
N ALA A 462 14.34 24.99 4.43
CA ALA A 462 14.90 26.29 4.11
C ALA A 462 16.42 26.26 3.89
N LEU A 463 17.13 25.34 4.55
CA LEU A 463 18.59 25.19 4.48
C LEU A 463 19.04 24.25 3.37
N LEU A 464 18.18 23.32 2.95
CA LEU A 464 18.50 22.39 1.87
C LEU A 464 18.75 23.15 0.56
N PRO A 465 19.85 22.85 -0.16
CA PRO A 465 20.14 23.46 -1.44
C PRO A 465 19.03 23.25 -2.47
N ASN A 466 18.93 24.19 -3.42
CA ASN A 466 17.95 24.08 -4.50
C ASN A 466 18.22 22.81 -5.34
N GLY A 467 17.16 22.06 -5.62
CA GLY A 467 17.23 20.79 -6.35
C GLY A 467 17.68 19.59 -5.51
N THR A 468 17.70 19.68 -4.18
CA THR A 468 17.87 18.51 -3.29
C THR A 468 16.78 17.48 -3.56
N VAL A 469 17.15 16.19 -3.62
CA VAL A 469 16.22 15.09 -3.85
C VAL A 469 16.22 14.14 -2.66
N ASN A 470 15.04 13.89 -2.09
CA ASN A 470 14.82 12.96 -0.98
C ASN A 470 14.15 11.67 -1.48
N VAL A 471 14.86 10.55 -1.37
CA VAL A 471 14.47 9.23 -1.89
C VAL A 471 14.16 8.29 -0.74
N ALA A 472 13.17 7.42 -0.92
CA ALA A 472 12.98 6.28 -0.03
C ALA A 472 12.59 5.01 -0.77
N THR A 473 13.09 3.87 -0.28
CA THR A 473 12.68 2.55 -0.79
C THR A 473 11.30 2.15 -0.29
N ILE A 474 11.00 2.43 0.98
CA ILE A 474 9.70 2.13 1.59
C ILE A 474 9.14 3.39 2.26
N GLN A 475 7.90 3.74 1.93
CA GLN A 475 7.13 4.75 2.64
C GLN A 475 6.01 4.09 3.45
N LEU A 476 6.02 4.28 4.77
CA LEU A 476 5.01 3.73 5.68
C LEU A 476 3.64 4.43 5.53
N ALA A 477 3.66 5.69 5.10
CA ALA A 477 2.49 6.55 4.93
C ALA A 477 2.61 7.36 3.63
N GLY A 478 2.93 6.68 2.52
CA GLY A 478 3.01 7.29 1.19
C GLY A 478 1.70 7.98 0.78
N ARG A 479 1.79 9.19 0.22
CA ARG A 479 0.63 10.04 -0.09
C ARG A 479 0.43 10.21 -1.60
N GLY A 480 -0.82 10.07 -2.04
CA GLY A 480 -1.31 10.54 -3.34
C GLY A 480 -2.13 11.83 -3.19
N ARG A 481 -2.85 12.21 -4.25
CA ARG A 481 -3.78 13.36 -4.22
C ARG A 481 -4.99 13.05 -3.32
N GLY A 482 -5.52 14.09 -2.66
CA GLY A 482 -6.68 13.97 -1.78
C GLY A 482 -6.40 13.06 -0.58
N ARG A 483 -7.25 12.03 -0.39
CA ARG A 483 -7.11 11.02 0.68
C ARG A 483 -6.48 9.70 0.19
N ASN A 484 -6.02 9.65 -1.06
CA ASN A 484 -5.46 8.42 -1.64
C ASN A 484 -4.07 8.13 -1.05
N ALA A 485 -3.81 6.88 -0.68
CA ALA A 485 -2.48 6.41 -0.29
C ALA A 485 -1.67 5.98 -1.53
N TRP A 486 -0.35 6.18 -1.47
CA TRP A 486 0.58 5.65 -2.46
C TRP A 486 1.27 4.40 -1.91
N VAL A 487 1.08 3.27 -2.58
CA VAL A 487 1.70 1.99 -2.20
C VAL A 487 3.14 1.97 -2.72
N SER A 488 4.05 1.51 -1.87
CA SER A 488 5.51 1.67 -2.03
C SER A 488 6.21 0.30 -2.12
N PRO A 489 5.97 -0.52 -3.16
CA PRO A 489 6.61 -1.81 -3.28
C PRO A 489 8.11 -1.65 -3.58
N VAL A 490 8.93 -2.58 -3.10
CA VAL A 490 10.37 -2.63 -3.41
C VAL A 490 10.57 -2.64 -4.93
N GLY A 491 11.47 -1.79 -5.43
CA GLY A 491 11.69 -1.56 -6.86
C GLY A 491 10.87 -0.41 -7.46
N CYS A 492 9.96 0.20 -6.70
CA CYS A 492 9.36 1.49 -7.04
C CYS A 492 10.36 2.60 -6.71
N LEU A 493 10.63 3.50 -7.66
CA LEU A 493 11.40 4.72 -7.40
C LEU A 493 10.48 5.79 -6.84
N GLN A 494 10.75 6.21 -5.61
CA GLN A 494 9.92 7.17 -4.89
C GLN A 494 10.79 8.27 -4.32
N PHE A 495 10.52 9.51 -4.74
CA PHE A 495 11.32 10.63 -4.32
C PHE A 495 10.51 11.93 -4.27
N THR A 496 11.01 12.89 -3.50
CA THR A 496 10.58 14.28 -3.51
C THR A 496 11.75 15.17 -3.87
N MET A 497 11.60 16.00 -4.89
CA MET A 497 12.60 17.01 -5.25
C MET A 497 12.16 18.40 -4.80
N LEU A 498 13.03 19.09 -4.06
CA LEU A 498 12.86 20.48 -3.65
C LEU A 498 13.31 21.42 -4.76
N LEU A 499 12.46 22.36 -5.18
CA LEU A 499 12.82 23.41 -6.14
C LEU A 499 12.35 24.79 -5.66
N ARG A 500 13.24 25.77 -5.76
CA ARG A 500 12.95 27.20 -5.63
C ARG A 500 12.72 27.78 -7.02
N HIS A 501 11.55 28.36 -7.22
CA HIS A 501 11.08 28.88 -8.51
C HIS A 501 10.65 30.34 -8.38
N PRO A 502 11.28 31.28 -9.11
CA PRO A 502 10.89 32.69 -9.06
C PRO A 502 9.49 32.88 -9.64
N ASN A 503 8.73 33.85 -9.11
CA ASN A 503 7.42 34.20 -9.64
C ASN A 503 7.50 34.88 -11.00
N LEU A 504 7.53 34.08 -12.07
CA LEU A 504 7.68 34.56 -13.45
C LEU A 504 6.37 34.38 -14.23
N LYS A 505 5.93 35.47 -14.88
CA LYS A 505 4.75 35.42 -15.75
C LYS A 505 4.96 34.52 -16.96
N GLN A 506 6.17 34.53 -17.56
CA GLN A 506 6.44 33.69 -18.73
C GLN A 506 6.59 32.20 -18.39
N ALA A 507 6.85 31.86 -17.12
CA ALA A 507 7.07 30.50 -16.66
C ALA A 507 6.16 30.19 -15.47
N PRO A 508 4.82 30.05 -15.68
CA PRO A 508 3.87 29.94 -14.57
C PRO A 508 4.07 28.66 -13.75
N VAL A 509 4.08 28.81 -12.42
CA VAL A 509 4.30 27.69 -11.47
C VAL A 509 3.38 26.49 -11.70
N VAL A 510 2.13 26.72 -12.12
CA VAL A 510 1.13 25.67 -12.38
C VAL A 510 1.57 24.68 -13.46
N MET A 511 2.45 25.10 -14.38
CA MET A 511 2.91 24.26 -15.48
C MET A 511 4.00 23.27 -15.07
N LEU A 512 4.64 23.47 -13.92
CA LEU A 512 5.78 22.65 -13.50
C LEU A 512 5.38 21.20 -13.18
N GLN A 513 4.12 20.94 -12.80
CA GLN A 513 3.61 19.57 -12.62
C GLN A 513 3.61 18.78 -13.93
N TYR A 514 3.28 19.43 -15.05
CA TYR A 514 3.28 18.81 -16.37
C TYR A 514 4.71 18.61 -16.87
N LEU A 515 5.58 19.56 -16.56
CA LEU A 515 6.99 19.53 -16.93
C LEU A 515 7.72 18.34 -16.28
N ILE A 516 7.52 18.12 -14.97
CA ILE A 516 8.13 16.97 -14.28
C ILE A 516 7.52 15.63 -14.75
N ALA A 517 6.21 15.56 -14.99
CA ALA A 517 5.59 14.35 -15.52
C ALA A 517 6.13 14.00 -16.91
N LEU A 518 6.29 15.00 -17.78
CA LEU A 518 6.91 14.84 -19.10
C LEU A 518 8.38 14.42 -18.98
N ALA A 519 9.13 15.02 -18.05
CA ALA A 519 10.51 14.66 -17.79
C ALA A 519 10.67 13.19 -17.36
N VAL A 520 9.73 12.64 -16.57
CA VAL A 520 9.76 11.22 -16.20
C VAL A 520 9.66 10.33 -17.44
N VAL A 521 8.69 10.59 -18.32
CA VAL A 521 8.50 9.82 -19.56
C VAL A 521 9.71 9.95 -20.49
N GLU A 522 10.13 11.18 -20.75
CA GLU A 522 11.21 11.49 -21.69
C GLU A 522 12.59 11.09 -21.17
N SER A 523 12.78 10.96 -19.86
CA SER A 523 14.04 10.46 -19.30
C SER A 523 14.37 9.04 -19.75
N VAL A 524 13.33 8.21 -19.95
CA VAL A 524 13.44 6.85 -20.47
C VAL A 524 13.45 6.86 -22.00
N LYS A 525 12.47 7.49 -22.64
CA LYS A 525 12.31 7.44 -24.10
C LYS A 525 13.44 8.11 -24.88
N ALA A 526 14.13 9.10 -24.30
CA ALA A 526 15.27 9.74 -24.94
C ALA A 526 16.57 8.92 -24.85
N GLN A 527 16.57 7.76 -24.18
CA GLN A 527 17.72 6.86 -24.19
C GLN A 527 17.80 6.12 -25.53
N PRO A 528 19.00 5.95 -26.11
CA PRO A 528 19.15 5.25 -27.39
C PRO A 528 18.53 3.85 -27.36
N GLY A 529 17.56 3.60 -28.24
CA GLY A 529 16.84 2.33 -28.38
C GLY A 529 15.59 2.20 -27.52
N TYR A 530 15.28 3.14 -26.63
CA TYR A 530 14.11 3.11 -25.73
C TYR A 530 12.95 3.99 -26.24
N GLU A 531 13.05 4.56 -27.44
CA GLU A 531 12.10 5.52 -28.01
C GLU A 531 10.69 4.91 -28.14
N ALA A 532 10.63 3.60 -28.37
CA ALA A 532 9.41 2.82 -28.55
C ALA A 532 8.85 2.21 -27.25
N ILE A 533 9.45 2.48 -26.08
CA ILE A 533 8.86 2.03 -24.80
C ILE A 533 7.53 2.77 -24.60
N PRO A 534 6.41 2.06 -24.36
CA PRO A 534 5.06 2.62 -24.47
C PRO A 534 4.62 3.37 -23.22
N LEU A 535 5.41 4.37 -22.80
CA LEU A 535 5.08 5.27 -21.70
C LEU A 535 4.16 6.40 -22.17
N ARG A 536 3.19 6.75 -21.33
CA ARG A 536 2.15 7.73 -21.62
C ARG A 536 1.81 8.60 -20.41
N LEU A 537 1.20 9.76 -20.68
CA LEU A 537 0.72 10.72 -19.69
C LEU A 537 -0.81 10.73 -19.65
N LYS A 538 -1.38 10.53 -18.47
CA LYS A 538 -2.78 10.86 -18.20
C LYS A 538 -2.81 12.16 -17.40
N TRP A 539 -3.28 13.22 -18.06
CA TRP A 539 -3.55 14.49 -17.40
C TRP A 539 -4.39 14.29 -16.11
N PRO A 540 -4.15 15.06 -15.04
CA PRO A 540 -3.11 16.09 -14.95
C PRO A 540 -1.74 15.60 -14.50
N ASN A 541 -1.63 14.40 -13.91
CA ASN A 541 -0.47 14.07 -13.08
C ASN A 541 -0.09 12.58 -13.04
N ASP A 542 -0.70 11.72 -13.87
CA ASP A 542 -0.48 10.28 -13.81
C ASP A 542 0.36 9.76 -14.98
N LEU A 543 1.16 8.73 -14.71
CA LEU A 543 1.99 8.03 -15.68
C LEU A 543 1.35 6.68 -16.00
N TYR A 544 1.22 6.36 -17.28
CA TYR A 544 0.59 5.14 -17.77
C TYR A 544 1.52 4.38 -18.71
N ALA A 545 1.31 3.08 -18.80
CA ALA A 545 1.86 2.22 -19.82
C ALA A 545 0.76 1.84 -20.80
N GLU A 546 1.03 1.92 -22.09
CA GLU A 546 0.20 1.37 -23.15
C GLU A 546 0.65 -0.08 -23.44
N LEU A 547 -0.28 -1.01 -23.33
CA LEU A 547 -0.03 -2.44 -23.48
C LEU A 547 -1.05 -3.02 -24.45
N PRO A 548 -0.68 -4.03 -25.28
CA PRO A 548 -1.67 -4.82 -26.00
C PRO A 548 -2.69 -5.38 -25.00
N SER A 549 -3.97 -5.41 -25.38
CA SER A 549 -5.05 -5.94 -24.53
C SER A 549 -4.83 -7.42 -24.14
N SER A 550 -3.96 -8.15 -24.85
CA SER A 550 -3.53 -9.51 -24.48
C SER A 550 -2.56 -9.56 -23.30
N ASP A 551 -1.84 -8.47 -23.05
CA ASP A 551 -0.75 -8.40 -22.06
C ASP A 551 -1.15 -7.69 -20.76
N THR A 552 -2.42 -7.26 -20.67
CA THR A 552 -3.02 -6.75 -19.44
C THR A 552 -4.02 -7.75 -18.88
N ASN A 553 -3.97 -7.94 -17.56
CA ASN A 553 -5.01 -8.62 -16.80
C ASN A 553 -6.19 -7.66 -16.50
N ALA A 554 -6.44 -6.70 -17.40
CA ALA A 554 -7.53 -5.73 -17.28
C ALA A 554 -8.63 -6.16 -18.25
N ASP A 555 -9.83 -6.42 -17.74
CA ASP A 555 -11.01 -6.71 -18.54
C ASP A 555 -11.17 -5.66 -19.66
N SER A 556 -11.29 -6.13 -20.90
CA SER A 556 -11.64 -5.37 -22.10
C SER A 556 -13.10 -4.88 -22.09
N SER A 557 -13.68 -4.61 -20.91
CA SER A 557 -15.04 -4.08 -20.79
C SER A 557 -15.12 -2.55 -20.81
N ASP A 558 -14.00 -1.84 -20.69
CA ASP A 558 -13.95 -0.36 -20.82
C ASP A 558 -13.59 0.09 -22.26
N SER A 559 -13.28 -0.84 -23.17
CA SER A 559 -13.12 -0.53 -24.60
C SER A 559 -14.49 -0.54 -25.28
N SER A 560 -15.24 0.54 -25.12
CA SER A 560 -16.45 0.82 -25.92
C SER A 560 -16.16 1.04 -27.41
N ASP A 561 -14.89 0.94 -27.85
CA ASP A 561 -14.43 1.38 -29.17
C ASP A 561 -13.58 0.34 -29.94
N GLY A 562 -13.53 -0.93 -29.52
CA GLY A 562 -12.79 -1.97 -30.26
C GLY A 562 -11.26 -1.81 -30.28
N SER A 563 -10.70 -0.98 -29.40
CA SER A 563 -9.26 -0.72 -29.30
C SER A 563 -8.48 -1.96 -28.81
N GLU A 564 -7.47 -2.39 -29.58
CA GLU A 564 -6.55 -3.51 -29.26
C GLU A 564 -5.53 -3.17 -28.14
N THR A 565 -5.64 -1.99 -27.52
CA THR A 565 -4.70 -1.48 -26.52
C THR A 565 -5.38 -1.13 -25.20
N SER A 566 -4.62 -1.30 -24.12
CA SER A 566 -5.03 -1.13 -22.72
C SER A 566 -4.01 -0.25 -21.99
N PHE A 567 -4.48 0.53 -21.02
CA PHE A 567 -3.66 1.50 -20.30
C PHE A 567 -3.58 1.17 -18.81
N VAL A 568 -2.37 0.99 -18.29
CA VAL A 568 -2.14 0.66 -16.87
C VAL A 568 -1.35 1.77 -16.19
N LYS A 569 -1.80 2.22 -15.02
CA LYS A 569 -1.08 3.22 -14.23
C LYS A 569 0.23 2.63 -13.68
N ILE A 570 1.33 3.33 -13.92
CA ILE A 570 2.68 2.93 -13.47
C ILE A 570 3.34 3.98 -12.58
N GLY A 571 2.72 5.13 -12.41
CA GLY A 571 3.31 6.22 -11.65
C GLY A 571 2.38 7.40 -11.45
N GLY A 572 2.82 8.33 -10.63
CA GLY A 572 2.09 9.57 -10.37
C GLY A 572 3.00 10.66 -9.81
N VAL A 573 2.59 11.89 -10.08
CA VAL A 573 3.23 13.12 -9.58
C VAL A 573 2.29 13.81 -8.60
N LEU A 574 2.85 14.31 -7.51
CA LEU A 574 2.20 15.17 -6.52
C LEU A 574 3.10 16.39 -6.30
N VAL A 575 2.60 17.59 -6.59
CA VAL A 575 3.34 18.83 -6.36
C VAL A 575 2.66 19.60 -5.25
N SER A 576 3.41 19.97 -4.22
CA SER A 576 2.99 20.99 -3.24
C SER A 576 3.84 22.23 -3.40
N SER A 577 3.24 23.38 -3.11
CA SER A 577 3.84 24.70 -3.27
C SER A 577 3.58 25.56 -2.04
N SER A 578 4.61 26.24 -1.56
CA SER A 578 4.49 27.40 -0.68
C SER A 578 5.05 28.63 -1.39
N PHE A 579 4.60 29.82 -1.00
CA PHE A 579 5.02 31.07 -1.64
C PHE A 579 5.47 32.07 -0.58
N LYS A 580 6.69 32.60 -0.74
CA LYS A 580 7.27 33.59 0.16
C LYS A 580 8.25 34.48 -0.60
N ALA A 581 8.24 35.79 -0.29
CA ALA A 581 9.21 36.75 -0.83
C ALA A 581 9.36 36.71 -2.37
N ASN A 582 8.24 36.60 -3.09
CA ASN A 582 8.20 36.52 -4.56
C ASN A 582 8.85 35.26 -5.17
N GLU A 583 9.03 34.20 -4.38
CA GLU A 583 9.56 32.91 -4.80
C GLU A 583 8.61 31.79 -4.33
N PHE A 584 8.42 30.79 -5.18
CA PHE A 584 7.74 29.54 -4.87
C PHE A 584 8.75 28.51 -4.38
N THR A 585 8.45 27.85 -3.27
CA THR A 585 9.12 26.61 -2.86
C THR A 585 8.22 25.44 -3.23
N LEU A 586 8.73 24.56 -4.08
CA LEU A 586 8.01 23.43 -4.64
C LEU A 586 8.62 22.13 -4.16
N LEU A 587 7.75 21.18 -3.84
CA LEU A 587 8.12 19.80 -3.55
C LEU A 587 7.47 18.88 -4.58
N PHE A 588 8.27 18.36 -5.50
CA PHE A 588 7.84 17.41 -6.54
C PHE A 588 7.94 15.98 -6.03
N GLY A 589 6.86 15.46 -5.45
CA GLY A 589 6.73 14.05 -5.10
C GLY A 589 6.44 13.21 -6.35
N CYS A 590 7.30 12.24 -6.64
CA CYS A 590 7.15 11.31 -7.76
C CYS A 590 7.21 9.87 -7.25
N GLY A 591 6.21 9.07 -7.61
CA GLY A 591 6.23 7.62 -7.45
C GLY A 591 6.20 6.96 -8.83
N VAL A 592 7.21 6.15 -9.15
CA VAL A 592 7.37 5.53 -10.47
C VAL A 592 7.75 4.06 -10.31
N ASN A 593 6.95 3.17 -10.90
CA ASN A 593 7.24 1.75 -10.91
C ASN A 593 8.40 1.46 -11.90
N VAL A 594 9.62 1.29 -11.41
CA VAL A 594 10.82 1.08 -12.24
C VAL A 594 11.15 -0.40 -12.37
N ALA A 595 11.39 -1.07 -11.24
CA ALA A 595 11.89 -2.44 -11.17
C ALA A 595 11.06 -3.35 -10.25
N ASN A 596 9.96 -2.83 -9.68
CA ASN A 596 9.08 -3.59 -8.81
C ASN A 596 8.47 -4.80 -9.55
N PRO A 597 8.29 -5.93 -8.83
CA PRO A 597 7.70 -7.14 -9.39
C PRO A 597 6.18 -7.02 -9.55
N ILE A 598 5.59 -8.06 -10.15
CA ILE A 598 4.15 -8.33 -10.21
C ILE A 598 3.54 -8.23 -8.79
N PRO A 599 2.31 -7.70 -8.58
CA PRO A 599 1.21 -7.49 -9.54
C PRO A 599 1.21 -6.16 -10.29
N THR A 600 2.17 -5.28 -10.06
CA THR A 600 2.20 -3.96 -10.70
C THR A 600 3.03 -3.98 -12.00
N THR A 601 2.68 -3.14 -12.97
CA THR A 601 3.50 -2.96 -14.18
C THR A 601 4.61 -1.95 -13.89
N SER A 602 5.84 -2.29 -14.29
CA SER A 602 7.04 -1.49 -14.11
C SER A 602 7.72 -1.20 -15.45
N ILE A 603 8.56 -0.15 -15.50
CA ILE A 603 9.32 0.21 -16.71
C ILE A 603 10.18 -0.97 -17.19
N ASN A 604 10.82 -1.71 -16.29
CA ASN A 604 11.62 -2.88 -16.65
C ASN A 604 10.78 -4.03 -17.22
N LYS A 605 9.51 -4.17 -16.81
CA LYS A 605 8.58 -5.10 -17.46
C LYS A 605 8.29 -4.67 -18.91
N LEU A 606 8.10 -3.37 -19.15
CA LEU A 606 7.87 -2.84 -20.51
C LEU A 606 9.11 -3.02 -21.40
N ILE A 607 10.30 -2.78 -20.87
CA ILE A 607 11.57 -3.02 -21.57
C ILE A 607 11.70 -4.50 -21.94
N HIS A 608 11.43 -5.40 -20.99
CA HIS A 608 11.46 -6.84 -21.24
C HIS A 608 10.46 -7.26 -22.33
N GLN A 609 9.21 -6.80 -22.26
CA GLN A 609 8.20 -7.08 -23.28
C GLN A 609 8.57 -6.50 -24.65
N HIS A 610 9.14 -5.30 -24.69
CA HIS A 610 9.64 -4.70 -25.93
C HIS A 610 10.74 -5.56 -26.55
N ASN A 611 11.73 -5.98 -25.77
CA ASN A 611 12.79 -6.88 -26.21
C ASN A 611 12.23 -8.19 -26.79
N LEU A 612 11.23 -8.79 -26.13
CA LEU A 612 10.58 -10.01 -26.62
C LEU A 612 9.86 -9.80 -27.96
N ARG A 613 9.20 -8.66 -28.16
CA ARG A 613 8.44 -8.37 -29.39
C ARG A 613 9.32 -7.99 -30.57
N THR A 614 10.41 -7.25 -30.33
CA THR A 614 11.25 -6.68 -31.40
C THR A 614 12.57 -7.45 -31.60
N GLY A 615 12.90 -8.40 -30.72
CA GLY A 615 14.19 -9.08 -30.71
C GLY A 615 15.35 -8.20 -30.23
N SER A 616 15.07 -7.01 -29.69
CA SER A 616 16.09 -6.12 -29.15
C SER A 616 16.64 -6.61 -27.80
N LYS A 617 17.75 -6.03 -27.37
CA LYS A 617 18.47 -6.41 -26.13
C LYS A 617 18.71 -5.19 -25.24
N LEU A 618 17.66 -4.39 -25.03
CA LEU A 618 17.74 -3.24 -24.15
C LEU A 618 17.97 -3.70 -22.71
N ALA A 619 18.88 -3.02 -22.00
CA ALA A 619 19.16 -3.31 -20.60
C ALA A 619 18.02 -2.82 -19.68
N PRO A 620 17.74 -3.52 -18.57
CA PRO A 620 16.88 -2.94 -17.54
C PRO A 620 17.50 -1.66 -16.96
N ILE A 621 16.66 -0.73 -16.53
CA ILE A 621 17.08 0.52 -15.89
C ILE A 621 16.98 0.34 -14.37
N SER A 622 18.05 0.67 -13.63
CA SER A 622 18.02 0.66 -12.17
C SER A 622 17.33 1.91 -11.61
N MET A 623 16.90 1.88 -10.34
CA MET A 623 16.28 3.04 -9.70
C MET A 623 17.23 4.24 -9.63
N GLU A 624 18.51 3.97 -9.36
CA GLU A 624 19.61 4.94 -9.32
C GLU A 624 19.77 5.65 -10.67
N LYS A 625 19.83 4.86 -11.76
CA LYS A 625 19.95 5.41 -13.12
C LYS A 625 18.71 6.17 -13.53
N ALA A 626 17.51 5.64 -13.23
CA ALA A 626 16.25 6.33 -13.50
C ALA A 626 16.20 7.70 -12.81
N LEU A 627 16.57 7.77 -11.52
CA LEU A 627 16.61 9.03 -10.77
C LEU A 627 17.57 10.06 -11.39
N ALA A 628 18.77 9.63 -11.77
CA ALA A 628 19.75 10.49 -12.43
C ALA A 628 19.21 11.04 -13.76
N LEU A 629 18.63 10.17 -14.60
CA LEU A 629 18.05 10.54 -15.89
C LEU A 629 16.85 11.50 -15.73
N ILE A 630 15.94 11.23 -14.79
CA ILE A 630 14.76 12.07 -14.52
C ILE A 630 15.19 13.47 -14.08
N THR A 631 16.10 13.57 -13.11
CA THR A 631 16.56 14.88 -12.61
C THR A 631 17.28 15.69 -13.70
N ALA A 632 18.08 15.03 -14.55
CA ALA A 632 18.74 15.70 -15.66
C ALA A 632 17.76 16.17 -16.75
N LYS A 633 16.82 15.30 -17.14
CA LYS A 633 15.80 15.64 -18.13
C LYS A 633 14.88 16.77 -17.63
N PHE A 634 14.52 16.74 -16.34
CA PHE A 634 13.76 17.83 -15.74
C PHE A 634 14.51 19.15 -15.80
N GLU A 635 15.80 19.18 -15.48
CA GLU A 635 16.58 20.42 -15.50
C GLU A 635 16.76 20.98 -16.92
N GLU A 636 16.99 20.11 -17.90
CA GLU A 636 16.99 20.46 -19.33
C GLU A 636 15.69 21.16 -19.72
N PHE A 637 14.55 20.57 -19.38
CA PHE A 637 13.23 21.15 -19.64
C PHE A 637 13.00 22.43 -18.83
N TYR A 638 13.39 22.46 -17.57
CA TYR A 638 13.19 23.61 -16.69
C TYR A 638 13.93 24.86 -17.21
N ARG A 639 15.14 24.71 -17.74
CA ARG A 639 15.88 25.83 -18.36
C ARG A 639 15.14 26.43 -19.55
N GLN A 640 14.66 25.59 -20.45
CA GLN A 640 13.88 26.04 -21.61
C GLN A 640 12.55 26.66 -21.17
N PHE A 641 11.90 26.08 -20.15
CA PHE A 641 10.65 26.58 -19.58
C PHE A 641 10.79 27.99 -18.98
N LEU A 642 11.91 28.28 -18.28
CA LEU A 642 12.18 29.61 -17.74
C LEU A 642 12.28 30.69 -18.83
N LEU A 643 12.78 30.33 -20.02
CA LEU A 643 12.99 31.25 -21.13
C LEU A 643 11.76 31.42 -22.02
N HIS A 644 11.05 30.33 -22.30
CA HIS A 644 10.04 30.27 -23.36
C HIS A 644 8.64 29.89 -22.86
N GLY A 645 8.48 29.63 -21.56
CA GLY A 645 7.24 29.08 -21.02
C GLY A 645 6.98 27.65 -21.50
N PHE A 646 5.71 27.22 -21.45
CA PHE A 646 5.36 25.83 -21.75
C PHE A 646 5.10 25.56 -23.24
N GLU A 647 4.93 26.59 -24.06
CA GLU A 647 4.56 26.46 -25.48
C GLU A 647 5.43 25.48 -26.27
N PRO A 648 6.79 25.50 -26.15
CA PRO A 648 7.64 24.58 -26.91
C PRO A 648 7.44 23.10 -26.56
N PHE A 649 6.91 22.83 -25.35
CA PHE A 649 6.69 21.46 -24.87
C PHE A 649 5.36 20.89 -25.32
N LEU A 650 4.41 21.69 -25.82
CA LEU A 650 3.06 21.21 -26.16
C LEU A 650 3.09 20.07 -27.16
N LYS A 651 3.89 20.18 -28.22
CA LYS A 651 4.03 19.10 -29.22
C LYS A 651 4.54 17.80 -28.59
N LEU A 652 5.57 17.88 -27.75
CA LEU A 652 6.14 16.72 -27.09
C LEU A 652 5.21 16.14 -26.02
N TYR A 653 4.51 17.00 -25.28
CA TYR A 653 3.54 16.62 -24.27
C TYR A 653 2.34 15.89 -24.91
N TYR A 654 1.77 16.45 -25.97
CA TYR A 654 0.65 15.81 -26.68
C TYR A 654 1.06 14.54 -27.45
N GLY A 655 2.33 14.43 -27.86
CA GLY A 655 2.87 13.18 -28.40
C GLY A 655 2.96 12.05 -27.37
N ASN A 656 2.91 12.38 -26.08
CA ASN A 656 3.02 11.42 -24.98
C ASN A 656 1.74 11.25 -24.16
N TRP A 657 0.73 12.13 -24.28
CA TRP A 657 -0.50 12.01 -23.50
C TRP A 657 -1.56 11.11 -24.15
N LEU A 658 -2.59 10.75 -23.38
CA LEU A 658 -3.67 9.85 -23.82
C LEU A 658 -4.87 10.55 -24.46
N HIS A 659 -4.89 11.89 -24.51
CA HIS A 659 -6.17 12.63 -24.56
C HIS A 659 -6.49 13.31 -25.89
N THR A 660 -5.59 13.24 -26.89
CA THR A 660 -5.80 13.95 -28.16
C THR A 660 -7.11 13.54 -28.81
N GLY A 661 -8.03 14.49 -28.94
CA GLY A 661 -9.29 14.27 -29.65
C GLY A 661 -10.29 13.36 -28.94
N GLN A 662 -10.08 13.05 -27.67
CA GLN A 662 -11.03 12.24 -26.91
C GLN A 662 -12.33 13.02 -26.67
N ALA A 663 -13.47 12.34 -26.84
CA ALA A 663 -14.78 12.90 -26.52
C ALA A 663 -15.07 12.77 -25.02
N VAL A 664 -15.57 13.84 -24.42
CA VAL A 664 -15.86 13.96 -23.00
C VAL A 664 -17.22 14.60 -22.78
N THR A 665 -17.86 14.29 -21.67
CA THR A 665 -19.19 14.80 -21.31
C THR A 665 -19.05 15.74 -20.12
N LEU A 666 -19.50 16.99 -20.28
CA LEU A 666 -19.43 18.04 -19.27
C LEU A 666 -20.66 17.98 -18.36
N VAL A 667 -20.54 17.28 -17.23
CA VAL A 667 -21.67 16.99 -16.33
C VAL A 667 -22.35 18.29 -15.83
N ASP A 668 -21.56 19.31 -15.50
CA ASP A 668 -22.05 20.60 -14.97
C ASP A 668 -22.51 21.61 -16.05
N GLN A 669 -22.51 21.21 -17.32
CA GLN A 669 -23.00 22.02 -18.45
C GLN A 669 -24.12 21.29 -19.17
N GLY A 670 -25.06 20.71 -18.42
CA GLY A 670 -26.19 19.97 -18.98
C GLY A 670 -25.77 18.70 -19.73
N ARG A 671 -24.65 18.08 -19.34
CA ARG A 671 -24.06 16.90 -20.00
C ARG A 671 -23.70 17.13 -21.47
N GLU A 672 -23.31 18.36 -21.82
CA GLU A 672 -22.84 18.69 -23.17
C GLU A 672 -21.60 17.87 -23.55
N ARG A 673 -21.55 17.39 -24.79
CA ARG A 673 -20.40 16.65 -25.30
C ARG A 673 -19.36 17.61 -25.89
N ALA A 674 -18.12 17.43 -25.49
CA ALA A 674 -16.98 18.21 -25.96
C ALA A 674 -15.83 17.28 -26.37
N LYS A 675 -14.90 17.81 -27.17
CA LYS A 675 -13.68 17.13 -27.58
C LYS A 675 -12.48 17.81 -26.92
N ILE A 676 -11.55 17.04 -26.37
CA ILE A 676 -10.31 17.58 -25.82
C ILE A 676 -9.46 18.13 -26.97
N THR A 677 -9.07 19.41 -26.84
CA THR A 677 -8.27 20.12 -27.84
C THR A 677 -6.86 20.44 -27.37
N GLY A 678 -6.59 20.43 -26.07
CA GLY A 678 -5.26 20.73 -25.55
C GLY A 678 -5.23 21.18 -24.09
N LEU A 679 -4.18 21.89 -23.74
CA LEU A 679 -3.94 22.54 -22.46
C LEU A 679 -3.74 24.03 -22.68
N CYS A 680 -4.26 24.83 -21.77
CA CYS A 680 -3.92 26.24 -21.68
C CYS A 680 -2.49 26.37 -21.13
N PRO A 681 -1.50 26.84 -21.92
CA PRO A 681 -0.09 26.82 -21.55
C PRO A 681 0.26 27.81 -20.43
N THR A 682 -0.65 28.71 -20.07
CA THR A 682 -0.48 29.71 -19.01
C THR A 682 -1.22 29.36 -17.72
N ALA A 683 -2.39 28.72 -17.83
CA ALA A 683 -3.25 28.40 -16.69
C ALA A 683 -3.25 26.91 -16.32
N GLY A 684 -2.69 26.04 -17.16
CA GLY A 684 -2.65 24.60 -16.93
C GLY A 684 -4.03 23.93 -16.98
N LEU A 685 -5.03 24.59 -17.57
CA LEU A 685 -6.41 24.09 -17.67
C LEU A 685 -6.58 23.20 -18.90
N LEU A 686 -7.40 22.16 -18.79
CA LEU A 686 -7.74 21.30 -19.92
C LEU A 686 -8.69 22.06 -20.85
N GLN A 687 -8.28 22.22 -22.11
CA GLN A 687 -9.08 22.88 -23.13
C GLN A 687 -9.94 21.86 -23.86
N VAL A 688 -11.24 22.13 -23.90
CA VAL A 688 -12.20 21.32 -24.66
C VAL A 688 -13.06 22.23 -25.53
N ARG A 689 -13.56 21.69 -26.64
CA ARG A 689 -14.47 22.39 -27.56
C ARG A 689 -15.74 21.57 -27.74
N SER A 690 -16.89 22.22 -27.69
CA SER A 690 -18.18 21.55 -27.88
C SER A 690 -18.23 20.84 -29.25
N ILE A 691 -18.79 19.64 -29.26
CA ILE A 691 -19.01 18.87 -30.49
C ILE A 691 -20.19 19.45 -31.27
N ASP A 692 -21.27 19.79 -30.56
CA ASP A 692 -22.51 20.28 -31.16
C ASP A 692 -22.43 21.76 -31.55
N ASN A 693 -21.58 22.54 -30.88
CA ASN A 693 -21.35 23.95 -31.20
C ASN A 693 -19.85 24.29 -31.21
N PRO A 694 -19.13 24.05 -32.31
CA PRO A 694 -17.68 24.22 -32.38
C PRO A 694 -17.15 25.62 -32.03
N GLY A 695 -17.99 26.66 -32.05
CA GLY A 695 -17.62 28.01 -31.59
C GLY A 695 -17.41 28.11 -30.07
N ARG A 696 -17.95 27.16 -29.30
CA ARG A 696 -17.93 27.16 -27.84
C ARG A 696 -16.76 26.34 -27.29
N ALA A 697 -15.89 26.98 -26.53
CA ALA A 697 -14.73 26.36 -25.88
C ALA A 697 -14.77 26.54 -24.36
N TYR A 698 -14.20 25.58 -23.63
CA TYR A 698 -14.15 25.56 -22.18
C TYR A 698 -12.74 25.29 -21.67
N ASN A 699 -12.42 25.86 -20.52
CA ASN A 699 -11.20 25.58 -19.77
C ASN A 699 -11.59 24.88 -18.46
N LEU A 700 -11.14 23.64 -18.27
CA LEU A 700 -11.54 22.78 -17.16
C LEU A 700 -10.41 22.63 -16.14
N GLN A 701 -10.78 22.69 -14.86
CA GLN A 701 -9.88 22.44 -13.72
C GLN A 701 -9.99 20.99 -13.26
N PRO A 702 -8.92 20.38 -12.75
CA PRO A 702 -9.00 19.05 -12.15
C PRO A 702 -9.75 19.11 -10.81
N ASP A 703 -10.89 18.44 -10.70
CA ASP A 703 -11.76 18.44 -9.50
C ASP A 703 -11.36 17.40 -8.44
N GLY A 704 -10.42 16.51 -8.76
CA GLY A 704 -9.99 15.41 -7.89
C GLY A 704 -10.25 14.05 -8.53
N ASN A 705 -10.99 13.18 -7.81
CA ASN A 705 -11.20 11.76 -8.15
C ASN A 705 -12.38 11.52 -9.12
N SER A 706 -13.15 12.54 -9.50
CA SER A 706 -14.35 12.38 -10.35
C SER A 706 -14.04 12.49 -11.86
N PHE A 707 -12.78 12.74 -12.22
CA PHE A 707 -12.32 12.77 -13.61
C PHE A 707 -12.04 11.36 -14.14
N ASP A 708 -13.07 10.68 -14.66
CA ASP A 708 -12.86 9.50 -15.49
C ASP A 708 -12.84 9.88 -16.97
N MET A 709 -11.69 10.41 -17.41
CA MET A 709 -11.47 10.70 -18.82
C MET A 709 -11.49 9.45 -19.67
N LEU A 710 -11.11 8.28 -19.16
CA LEU A 710 -11.12 7.04 -19.96
C LEU A 710 -12.57 6.59 -20.24
N GLN A 711 -13.50 6.87 -19.32
CA GLN A 711 -14.93 6.66 -19.50
C GLN A 711 -15.67 7.88 -20.09
N GLY A 712 -14.95 8.94 -20.48
CA GLY A 712 -15.52 10.10 -21.17
C GLY A 712 -16.37 11.03 -20.28
N LEU A 713 -16.14 11.07 -18.96
CA LEU A 713 -16.88 11.90 -18.01
C LEU A 713 -15.99 12.98 -17.37
N ILE A 714 -16.45 14.24 -17.37
CA ILE A 714 -15.79 15.37 -16.70
C ILE A 714 -16.80 16.22 -15.91
N SER A 715 -16.50 16.46 -14.63
CA SER A 715 -17.13 17.49 -13.79
C SER A 715 -16.15 18.62 -13.44
N ARG A 716 -16.69 19.81 -13.15
CA ARG A 716 -15.98 20.99 -12.68
C ARG A 716 -16.22 21.13 -11.17
N LYS A 717 -15.16 21.43 -10.42
CA LYS A 717 -15.32 21.91 -9.04
C LYS A 717 -15.92 23.32 -9.05
N VAL A 718 -17.16 23.45 -8.57
CA VAL A 718 -17.83 24.75 -8.35
C VAL A 718 -17.13 25.52 -7.25
#